data_AF-A0A937NQQ9-F1
#
_entry.id   AF-A0A937NQQ9-F1
#
_cell.length_a   1.000
_cell.length_b   1.000
_cell.length_c   1.000
_cell.angle_alpha   90.00
_cell.angle_beta   90.00
_cell.angle_gamma   90.00
#
_symmetry.space_group_name_H-M   'P 1'
#
loop_
_entity.id
_entity.type
_entity.pdbx_description
1 polymer ?
#
loop_
_entity_poly.entity_id
_entity_poly.type
_entity_poly.pdbx_seq_one_letter_code
_entity_poly.pdbx_strand_id
1 'polypeptide(L)'
;PTARVMFTVWNDNQMVNDGTGQPDIKAFGSPNTVLFDDLSLSLQLAGTGSPTYTLAGGPGETWSGALTGAAQLHQDSSGGPQWNHAPDNTANTFRGFQAQANGATLHSACTEDDDENTCRSEGWAGLLASDGGIVAGVRHFWQNYPKAIELNADGTVTVGLFPGDYSQDFELRVGEQKTHEVLFYFGADDVADHMTALHSPLRAWASSEYYLGQAGAFDRAAPHNAAAFTDFEGYVDAAILYDQMNLLWLRDGGVGSGWYYAPRPEAWGWRNFGDTIAEDETNGDWYPIFTNQQYDHPWVAILQLIRSLDVGGGRADLWWQLAESGARHQADVDVIHSLCTGWPPDQMVACMDTEQGPPYATGWAMGSRLTNQHHADPSPNLHRHALIDYWSGGMRGMLTYYYLTGDGAVQDAWLEMAENARWRVDNSPCDPSCGPGYAQNNPGEGDARGPAYALEILTDAYAATGDPAYLTSAQDVVADSHPDNTWFGQPGFTLDPNVSPSGSQTSPWGLGMIMKSLGRYLDMRTEWTGTPDLTAQDSLLRYAELQADWWRLGEDEPTCYYFGENGGCTPQAQNYFLADGLAWGLIYDDGGADRTLWENVAADAWQKSEDEPWGPGYAKNTFLTAKTHFMHANNGVAWIRYVVEHGLAR
;
A
#
# COMPACT_ATOMS: atom_id res chain seq x y z
N PRO A 1 25.08 -3.08 23.81
CA PRO A 1 24.36 -1.86 23.38
C PRO A 1 23.86 -2.04 21.95
N THR A 2 22.67 -1.55 21.62
CA THR A 2 22.10 -1.69 20.28
C THR A 2 21.71 -0.32 19.73
N ALA A 3 21.74 -0.19 18.40
CA ALA A 3 21.21 0.97 17.69
C ALA A 3 20.45 0.51 16.44
N ARG A 4 19.34 1.18 16.14
CA ARG A 4 18.60 1.04 14.88
C ARG A 4 18.70 2.38 14.17
N VAL A 5 19.15 2.37 12.93
CA VAL A 5 19.34 3.57 12.11
C VAL A 5 18.44 3.45 10.90
N MET A 6 17.47 4.36 10.80
CA MET A 6 16.71 4.57 9.58
C MET A 6 17.55 5.47 8.67
N PHE A 7 17.93 4.97 7.50
CA PHE A 7 18.72 5.69 6.52
C PHE A 7 17.94 5.80 5.22
N THR A 8 17.55 7.02 4.88
CA THR A 8 16.76 7.33 3.69
C THR A 8 17.64 7.99 2.64
N VAL A 9 17.62 7.48 1.42
CA VAL A 9 18.18 8.12 0.24
C VAL A 9 17.03 8.58 -0.65
N TRP A 10 17.12 9.77 -1.20
CA TRP A 10 16.15 10.28 -2.18
C TRP A 10 16.87 11.06 -3.28
N ASN A 11 16.21 11.23 -4.42
CA ASN A 11 16.66 12.14 -5.48
C ASN A 11 15.86 13.44 -5.41
N ASP A 12 16.49 14.51 -4.92
CA ASP A 12 15.90 15.84 -4.77
C ASP A 12 16.15 16.78 -5.96
N ASN A 13 16.63 16.24 -7.09
CA ASN A 13 16.76 17.05 -8.29
C ASN A 13 15.40 17.60 -8.74
N GLN A 14 15.46 18.63 -9.56
CA GLN A 14 14.27 19.29 -10.07
C GLN A 14 13.44 18.35 -10.97
N MET A 15 12.14 18.26 -10.71
CA MET A 15 11.22 17.53 -11.59
C MET A 15 10.93 18.34 -12.85
N VAL A 16 10.93 17.66 -14.00
CA VAL A 16 10.67 18.24 -15.32
C VAL A 16 9.32 17.76 -15.87
N ASN A 17 8.77 18.55 -16.80
CA ASN A 17 7.52 18.23 -17.49
C ASN A 17 7.78 17.48 -18.81
N ASP A 18 6.92 16.53 -19.18
CA ASP A 18 7.02 15.80 -20.46
C ASP A 18 6.48 16.58 -21.69
N GLY A 19 6.14 17.85 -21.49
CA GLY A 19 5.54 18.74 -22.49
C GLY A 19 4.02 18.62 -22.59
N THR A 20 3.38 17.72 -21.83
CA THR A 20 1.92 17.54 -21.78
C THR A 20 1.27 18.09 -20.51
N GLY A 21 2.06 18.67 -19.61
CA GLY A 21 1.59 19.05 -18.27
C GLY A 21 1.79 17.95 -17.22
N GLN A 22 2.36 16.80 -17.57
CA GLN A 22 2.64 15.69 -16.65
C GLN A 22 4.13 15.60 -16.30
N PRO A 23 4.49 15.05 -15.12
CA PRO A 23 5.87 14.73 -14.79
C PRO A 23 6.55 13.78 -15.79
N ASP A 24 7.75 14.13 -16.24
CA ASP A 24 8.61 13.26 -17.04
C ASP A 24 9.49 12.38 -16.13
N ILE A 25 8.85 11.43 -15.45
CA ILE A 25 9.51 10.46 -14.56
C ILE A 25 9.04 9.01 -14.82
N LYS A 26 8.34 8.80 -15.94
CA LYS A 26 7.66 7.53 -16.25
C LYS A 26 8.68 6.44 -16.61
N ALA A 27 9.79 6.80 -17.23
CA ALA A 27 10.79 5.84 -17.72
C ALA A 27 12.05 5.84 -16.85
N PHE A 28 12.74 4.70 -16.88
CA PHE A 28 14.17 4.67 -16.56
C PHE A 28 14.92 5.57 -17.56
N GLY A 29 15.95 6.26 -17.07
CA GLY A 29 16.67 7.30 -17.81
C GLY A 29 15.88 8.60 -18.01
N SER A 30 14.79 8.80 -17.25
CA SER A 30 14.06 10.08 -17.25
C SER A 30 14.98 11.24 -16.84
N PRO A 31 14.71 12.48 -17.27
CA PRO A 31 15.62 13.59 -16.98
C PRO A 31 15.82 13.80 -15.48
N ASN A 32 17.02 14.26 -15.10
CA ASN A 32 17.43 14.50 -13.72
C ASN A 32 17.47 13.27 -12.80
N THR A 33 17.36 12.08 -13.37
CA THR A 33 17.68 10.81 -12.71
C THR A 33 19.14 10.78 -12.24
N VAL A 34 19.37 10.23 -11.05
CA VAL A 34 20.71 10.01 -10.49
C VAL A 34 21.12 8.56 -10.70
N LEU A 35 22.30 8.35 -11.29
CA LEU A 35 22.97 7.05 -11.37
C LEU A 35 24.11 7.00 -10.36
N PHE A 36 24.23 5.89 -9.64
CA PHE A 36 25.33 5.64 -8.71
C PHE A 36 25.63 4.15 -8.64
N ASP A 37 26.89 3.79 -8.44
CA ASP A 37 27.35 2.40 -8.36
C ASP A 37 27.39 1.87 -6.92
N ASP A 38 27.76 2.71 -5.95
CA ASP A 38 27.82 2.33 -4.54
C ASP A 38 27.20 3.37 -3.58
N LEU A 39 26.45 2.89 -2.59
CA LEU A 39 26.10 3.64 -1.39
C LEU A 39 26.20 2.73 -0.17
N SER A 40 27.24 2.99 0.62
CA SER A 40 27.61 2.17 1.78
C SER A 40 27.77 2.98 3.06
N LEU A 41 27.47 2.35 4.20
CA LEU A 41 27.75 2.89 5.54
C LEU A 41 28.93 2.15 6.15
N SER A 42 29.98 2.87 6.52
CA SER A 42 31.19 2.27 7.12
C SER A 42 31.40 2.72 8.57
N LEU A 43 31.74 1.76 9.43
CA LEU A 43 32.15 1.98 10.81
C LEU A 43 33.53 1.39 11.03
N GLN A 44 34.33 2.07 11.86
CA GLN A 44 35.69 1.67 12.18
C GLN A 44 35.79 1.30 13.66
N LEU A 45 36.27 0.09 13.95
CA LEU A 45 36.68 -0.29 15.30
C LEU A 45 37.89 0.52 15.73
N ALA A 46 37.87 1.04 16.97
CA ALA A 46 38.97 1.82 17.53
C ALA A 46 40.25 1.00 17.77
N GLY A 47 40.12 -0.32 17.95
CA GLY A 47 41.23 -1.25 18.11
C GLY A 47 41.05 -2.47 17.21
N THR A 48 42.12 -2.88 16.54
CA THR A 48 42.04 -3.84 15.42
C THR A 48 42.82 -5.13 15.69
N GLY A 49 43.30 -5.33 16.93
CA GLY A 49 44.23 -6.38 17.37
C GLY A 49 44.36 -7.63 16.47
N SER A 50 43.76 -8.74 16.88
CA SER A 50 43.62 -9.94 16.04
C SER A 50 42.13 -10.21 15.91
N PRO A 51 41.46 -9.59 14.91
CA PRO A 51 40.01 -9.59 14.88
C PRO A 51 39.48 -10.95 14.45
N THR A 52 38.29 -11.28 14.90
CA THR A 52 37.52 -12.43 14.44
C THR A 52 36.27 -11.96 13.73
N TYR A 53 35.82 -12.73 12.75
CA TYR A 53 34.59 -12.47 12.04
C TYR A 53 33.51 -13.50 12.39
N THR A 54 32.26 -13.10 12.17
CA THR A 54 31.10 -13.98 12.04
C THR A 54 30.25 -13.49 10.85
N LEU A 55 29.89 -14.37 9.93
CA LEU A 55 28.94 -14.09 8.84
C LEU A 55 27.68 -14.95 9.02
N ALA A 56 26.50 -14.38 8.82
CA ALA A 56 25.23 -15.11 8.85
C ALA A 56 24.84 -15.64 7.46
N GLY A 57 24.70 -16.96 7.35
CA GLY A 57 24.22 -17.64 6.16
C GLY A 57 22.70 -17.68 6.10
N GLY A 58 22.14 -18.77 5.60
CA GLY A 58 20.71 -19.05 5.72
C GLY A 58 20.26 -19.32 7.15
N PRO A 59 18.98 -19.66 7.37
CA PRO A 59 18.42 -19.86 8.71
C PRO A 59 19.24 -20.81 9.58
N GLY A 60 19.78 -20.27 10.68
CA GLY A 60 20.58 -21.02 11.66
C GLY A 60 22.05 -21.29 11.27
N GLU A 61 22.50 -20.82 10.10
CA GLU A 61 23.87 -21.01 9.63
C GLU A 61 24.76 -19.80 9.93
N THR A 62 25.95 -20.04 10.47
CA THR A 62 26.97 -19.02 10.66
C THR A 62 28.36 -19.56 10.39
N TRP A 63 29.25 -18.70 9.87
CA TRP A 63 30.67 -18.99 9.72
C TRP A 63 31.48 -18.01 10.54
N SER A 64 32.46 -18.50 11.30
CA SER A 64 33.31 -17.65 12.14
C SER A 64 34.76 -18.09 12.13
N GLY A 65 35.67 -17.15 12.39
CA GLY A 65 37.10 -17.44 12.48
C GLY A 65 37.96 -16.20 12.68
N ALA A 66 39.28 -16.39 12.69
CA ALA A 66 40.22 -15.28 12.66
C ALA A 66 40.14 -14.56 11.31
N LEU A 67 40.14 -13.23 11.33
CA LEU A 67 40.13 -12.40 10.14
C LEU A 67 41.55 -11.90 9.85
N THR A 68 42.14 -12.37 8.76
CA THR A 68 43.49 -12.01 8.31
C THR A 68 43.49 -11.20 7.01
N GLY A 69 42.37 -11.18 6.29
CA GLY A 69 42.11 -10.32 5.13
C GLY A 69 40.72 -9.68 5.25
N ALA A 70 39.84 -9.96 4.29
CA ALA A 70 38.45 -9.53 4.30
C ALA A 70 37.49 -10.72 4.44
N ALA A 71 36.31 -10.47 4.98
CA ALA A 71 35.17 -11.36 4.95
C ALA A 71 33.96 -10.60 4.41
N GLN A 72 33.16 -11.25 3.57
CA GLN A 72 32.05 -10.59 2.88
C GLN A 72 30.86 -11.52 2.79
N LEU A 73 29.69 -10.93 2.99
CA LEU A 73 28.39 -11.50 2.72
C LEU A 73 27.71 -10.63 1.66
N HIS A 74 27.33 -11.19 0.51
CA HIS A 74 26.69 -10.45 -0.58
C HIS A 74 25.47 -11.23 -1.10
N GLN A 75 24.28 -10.66 -0.92
CA GLN A 75 23.05 -11.11 -1.57
C GLN A 75 22.81 -10.31 -2.84
N ASP A 76 22.78 -11.00 -3.98
CA ASP A 76 22.63 -10.37 -5.31
C ASP A 76 21.19 -10.46 -5.84
N SER A 77 20.43 -11.48 -5.41
CA SER A 77 19.03 -11.69 -5.81
C SER A 77 18.16 -12.24 -4.68
N SER A 78 16.86 -12.45 -4.91
CA SER A 78 15.91 -12.98 -3.91
C SER A 78 16.21 -14.39 -3.40
N GLY A 79 17.02 -15.16 -4.16
CA GLY A 79 17.19 -16.60 -3.95
C GLY A 79 15.97 -17.45 -4.33
N GLY A 80 14.90 -16.84 -4.85
CA GLY A 80 13.68 -17.51 -5.30
C GLY A 80 13.84 -18.21 -6.66
N PRO A 81 12.78 -18.89 -7.15
CA PRO A 81 12.77 -19.59 -8.44
C PRO A 81 12.62 -18.64 -9.63
N GLN A 82 12.27 -17.38 -9.40
CA GLN A 82 12.12 -16.33 -10.42
C GLN A 82 13.10 -15.17 -10.16
N TRP A 83 14.22 -15.45 -9.49
CA TRP A 83 15.22 -14.49 -9.04
C TRP A 83 15.79 -13.56 -10.14
N ASN A 84 15.66 -13.93 -11.41
CA ASN A 84 16.17 -13.21 -12.58
C ASN A 84 15.07 -12.72 -13.54
N HIS A 85 13.81 -12.65 -13.10
CA HIS A 85 12.65 -12.45 -13.98
C HIS A 85 11.87 -11.12 -13.82
N ALA A 86 12.44 -10.10 -13.19
CA ALA A 86 11.89 -8.72 -13.19
C ALA A 86 12.72 -7.76 -14.07
N PRO A 87 12.12 -6.89 -14.91
CA PRO A 87 12.79 -5.91 -15.78
C PRO A 87 13.73 -4.94 -15.05
N ASP A 88 13.44 -4.61 -13.81
CA ASP A 88 14.24 -3.75 -12.95
C ASP A 88 15.32 -4.51 -12.15
N ASN A 89 15.21 -5.85 -12.09
CA ASN A 89 16.16 -6.78 -11.46
C ASN A 89 17.00 -7.57 -12.49
N THR A 90 17.12 -7.10 -13.73
CA THR A 90 17.85 -7.83 -14.80
C THR A 90 19.36 -7.90 -14.62
N ALA A 91 19.92 -7.15 -13.67
CA ALA A 91 21.35 -7.14 -13.37
C ALA A 91 21.77 -8.10 -12.25
N ASN A 92 20.84 -8.92 -11.76
CA ASN A 92 21.20 -10.03 -10.90
C ASN A 92 22.12 -10.98 -11.66
N THR A 93 23.31 -11.21 -11.12
CA THR A 93 24.34 -12.07 -11.69
C THR A 93 24.28 -13.51 -11.17
N PHE A 94 23.68 -13.73 -9.98
CA PHE A 94 23.53 -15.07 -9.42
C PHE A 94 22.31 -15.24 -8.49
N ARG A 95 21.86 -16.48 -8.35
CA ARG A 95 20.78 -16.85 -7.41
C ARG A 95 21.28 -16.81 -5.97
N GLY A 96 20.59 -16.05 -5.12
CA GLY A 96 20.81 -16.03 -3.68
C GLY A 96 21.98 -15.15 -3.23
N PHE A 97 22.81 -15.68 -2.33
CA PHE A 97 23.96 -14.98 -1.76
C PHE A 97 25.27 -15.77 -1.89
N GLN A 98 26.38 -15.04 -1.80
CA GLN A 98 27.72 -15.59 -1.64
C GLN A 98 28.32 -15.14 -0.31
N ALA A 99 29.14 -16.00 0.28
CA ALA A 99 29.90 -15.69 1.48
C ALA A 99 31.35 -16.13 1.30
N GLN A 100 32.29 -15.26 1.68
CA GLN A 100 33.72 -15.52 1.59
C GLN A 100 34.47 -14.94 2.79
N ALA A 101 35.58 -15.57 3.19
CA ALA A 101 36.46 -15.04 4.21
C ALA A 101 37.92 -15.44 3.96
N ASN A 102 38.85 -14.50 4.11
CA ASN A 102 40.29 -14.69 3.92
C ASN A 102 40.64 -15.32 2.54
N GLY A 103 39.88 -14.97 1.50
CA GLY A 103 40.04 -15.51 0.15
C GLY A 103 39.50 -16.93 -0.06
N ALA A 104 38.84 -17.52 0.94
CA ALA A 104 38.15 -18.81 0.81
C ALA A 104 36.63 -18.60 0.68
N THR A 105 36.01 -19.30 -0.27
CA THR A 105 34.55 -19.37 -0.40
C THR A 105 33.96 -20.19 0.75
N LEU A 106 33.00 -19.62 1.46
CA LEU A 106 32.22 -20.27 2.51
C LEU A 106 30.86 -20.74 1.98
N HIS A 107 30.25 -19.92 1.12
CA HIS A 107 29.00 -20.21 0.41
C HIS A 107 29.09 -19.70 -1.04
N SER A 108 28.75 -20.55 -2.00
CA SER A 108 28.69 -20.19 -3.42
C SER A 108 27.28 -19.74 -3.81
N ALA A 109 27.11 -19.17 -5.00
CA ALA A 109 25.79 -18.95 -5.57
C ALA A 109 24.94 -20.23 -5.55
N CYS A 110 23.65 -20.08 -5.29
CA CYS A 110 22.72 -21.18 -5.38
C CYS A 110 22.51 -21.62 -6.82
N THR A 111 22.14 -22.88 -6.97
CA THR A 111 21.64 -23.51 -8.19
C THR A 111 20.12 -23.64 -8.11
N GLU A 112 19.43 -23.90 -9.21
CA GLU A 112 17.97 -24.09 -9.22
C GLU A 112 17.49 -25.29 -8.37
N ASP A 113 18.38 -26.23 -8.04
CA ASP A 113 18.06 -27.41 -7.23
C ASP A 113 18.14 -27.14 -5.71
N ASP A 114 18.71 -25.99 -5.29
CA ASP A 114 18.87 -25.64 -3.89
C ASP A 114 17.57 -25.11 -3.26
N ASP A 115 17.34 -25.45 -1.98
CA ASP A 115 16.21 -24.94 -1.19
C ASP A 115 16.30 -23.42 -1.06
N GLU A 116 15.24 -22.71 -1.46
CA GLU A 116 15.15 -21.24 -1.41
C GLU A 116 15.54 -20.65 -0.05
N ASN A 117 15.23 -21.33 1.05
CA ASN A 117 15.57 -20.86 2.39
C ASN A 117 17.08 -20.85 2.63
N THR A 118 17.82 -21.74 1.96
CA THR A 118 19.30 -21.76 2.02
C THR A 118 19.93 -20.69 1.13
N CYS A 119 19.15 -20.09 0.23
CA CYS A 119 19.59 -19.04 -0.69
C CYS A 119 19.33 -17.62 -0.19
N ARG A 120 18.81 -17.47 1.02
CA ARG A 120 18.41 -16.19 1.63
C ARG A 120 19.18 -15.97 2.90
N SER A 121 20.15 -15.06 2.88
CA SER A 121 20.95 -14.77 4.07
C SER A 121 20.14 -14.04 5.13
N GLU A 122 20.40 -14.35 6.40
CA GLU A 122 19.89 -13.61 7.56
C GLU A 122 20.39 -12.16 7.62
N GLY A 123 21.42 -11.80 6.84
CA GLY A 123 21.74 -10.41 6.55
C GLY A 123 22.46 -9.66 7.66
N TRP A 124 23.32 -10.34 8.42
CA TRP A 124 24.17 -9.71 9.43
C TRP A 124 25.58 -10.30 9.46
N ALA A 125 26.54 -9.49 9.92
CA ALA A 125 27.93 -9.86 10.10
C ALA A 125 28.55 -9.16 11.31
N GLY A 126 29.45 -9.85 12.00
CA GLY A 126 30.13 -9.40 13.21
C GLY A 126 31.64 -9.33 13.06
N LEU A 127 32.23 -8.24 13.51
CA LEU A 127 33.67 -8.05 13.65
C LEU A 127 34.00 -7.80 15.12
N LEU A 128 34.75 -8.72 15.72
CA LEU A 128 35.12 -8.69 17.13
C LEU A 128 36.64 -8.53 17.27
N ALA A 129 37.08 -7.64 18.16
CA ALA A 129 38.47 -7.46 18.55
C ALA A 129 38.61 -7.60 20.07
N SER A 130 39.84 -7.52 20.60
CA SER A 130 40.10 -7.69 22.04
C SER A 130 39.37 -6.69 22.94
N ASP A 131 39.09 -5.49 22.40
CA ASP A 131 38.62 -4.34 23.16
C ASP A 131 37.14 -4.01 22.87
N GLY A 132 36.46 -4.81 22.04
CA GLY A 132 35.06 -4.61 21.66
C GLY A 132 34.68 -5.27 20.35
N GLY A 133 33.43 -5.11 19.94
CA GLY A 133 32.90 -5.68 18.71
C GLY A 133 31.82 -4.82 18.08
N ILE A 134 31.73 -4.86 16.76
CA ILE A 134 30.64 -4.29 15.98
C ILE A 134 29.99 -5.42 15.21
N VAL A 135 28.70 -5.59 15.41
CA VAL A 135 27.84 -6.41 14.56
C VAL A 135 26.90 -5.47 13.83
N ALA A 136 26.84 -5.63 12.52
CA ALA A 136 25.94 -4.89 11.65
C ALA A 136 25.01 -5.86 10.94
N GLY A 137 23.76 -5.46 10.74
CA GLY A 137 22.79 -6.15 9.91
C GLY A 137 21.87 -5.16 9.22
N VAL A 138 21.14 -5.62 8.21
CA VAL A 138 20.09 -4.82 7.57
C VAL A 138 18.78 -5.57 7.72
N ARG A 139 17.76 -4.91 8.28
CA ARG A 139 16.43 -5.50 8.32
C ARG A 139 15.94 -5.68 6.89
N HIS A 140 15.35 -6.85 6.61
CA HIS A 140 14.91 -7.22 5.27
C HIS A 140 16.06 -7.25 4.23
N PHE A 141 17.23 -7.76 4.62
CA PHE A 141 18.45 -7.80 3.80
C PHE A 141 18.24 -8.46 2.43
N TRP A 142 17.85 -9.74 2.42
CA TRP A 142 17.64 -10.44 1.15
C TRP A 142 16.40 -9.96 0.42
N GLN A 143 15.36 -9.52 1.15
CA GLN A 143 14.14 -9.02 0.54
C GLN A 143 14.39 -7.74 -0.27
N ASN A 144 15.30 -6.87 0.19
CA ASN A 144 15.68 -5.62 -0.49
C ASN A 144 16.97 -5.77 -1.30
N TYR A 145 17.31 -6.96 -1.80
CA TYR A 145 18.53 -7.16 -2.60
C TYR A 145 18.66 -6.11 -3.74
N PRO A 146 19.88 -5.85 -4.23
CA PRO A 146 21.16 -6.37 -3.74
C PRO A 146 21.60 -5.71 -2.42
N LYS A 147 22.31 -6.46 -1.57
CA LYS A 147 22.87 -5.96 -0.30
C LYS A 147 24.18 -6.67 0.03
N ALA A 148 25.10 -5.98 0.69
CA ALA A 148 26.36 -6.57 1.14
C ALA A 148 26.76 -6.11 2.54
N ILE A 149 27.53 -6.96 3.25
CA ILE A 149 28.25 -6.58 4.46
C ILE A 149 29.68 -7.08 4.35
N GLU A 150 30.65 -6.18 4.43
CA GLU A 150 32.07 -6.45 4.34
C GLU A 150 32.76 -6.13 5.67
N LEU A 151 33.64 -7.03 6.09
CA LEU A 151 34.46 -6.92 7.28
C LEU A 151 35.94 -6.96 6.87
N ASN A 152 36.72 -5.99 7.33
CA ASN A 152 38.14 -5.90 7.03
C ASN A 152 39.01 -6.10 8.27
N ALA A 153 40.17 -6.73 8.09
CA ALA A 153 41.13 -6.96 9.18
C ALA A 153 41.68 -5.66 9.79
N ASP A 154 41.51 -4.53 9.11
CA ASP A 154 41.82 -3.20 9.65
C ASP A 154 40.74 -2.65 10.61
N GLY A 155 39.70 -3.44 10.92
CA GLY A 155 38.63 -3.05 11.83
C GLY A 155 37.44 -2.37 11.17
N THR A 156 37.43 -2.22 9.84
CA THR A 156 36.30 -1.62 9.12
C THR A 156 35.16 -2.62 8.94
N VAL A 157 33.94 -2.18 9.22
CA VAL A 157 32.68 -2.85 8.89
C VAL A 157 31.92 -1.96 7.91
N THR A 158 31.66 -2.44 6.70
CA THR A 158 30.95 -1.71 5.65
C THR A 158 29.64 -2.41 5.34
N VAL A 159 28.54 -1.68 5.41
CA VAL A 159 27.19 -2.13 5.03
C VAL A 159 26.85 -1.50 3.68
N GLY A 160 26.88 -2.30 2.62
CA GLY A 160 26.46 -1.90 1.28
C GLY A 160 24.94 -1.93 1.15
N LEU A 161 24.32 -0.75 1.28
CA LEU A 161 22.88 -0.58 1.05
C LEU A 161 22.57 -0.63 -0.45
N PHE A 162 23.50 -0.17 -1.27
CA PHE A 162 23.52 -0.33 -2.72
C PHE A 162 24.95 -0.70 -3.07
N PRO A 163 25.30 -1.99 -3.08
CA PRO A 163 26.70 -2.40 -3.16
C PRO A 163 27.27 -2.24 -4.57
N GLY A 164 28.48 -1.68 -4.68
CA GLY A 164 29.23 -1.56 -5.95
C GLY A 164 29.63 -2.87 -6.63
N ASP A 165 29.42 -4.01 -5.96
CA ASP A 165 29.56 -5.34 -6.57
C ASP A 165 28.38 -5.73 -7.47
N TYR A 166 27.27 -4.98 -7.42
CA TYR A 166 26.13 -5.20 -8.29
C TYR A 166 26.49 -4.85 -9.74
N SER A 167 25.97 -5.62 -10.71
CA SER A 167 26.49 -5.55 -12.08
C SER A 167 26.02 -4.34 -12.92
N GLN A 168 25.15 -3.50 -12.35
CA GLN A 168 24.68 -2.26 -12.96
C GLN A 168 24.64 -1.13 -11.93
N ASP A 169 24.68 0.11 -12.43
CA ASP A 169 24.41 1.29 -11.63
C ASP A 169 22.96 1.28 -11.12
N PHE A 170 22.78 1.76 -9.89
CA PHE A 170 21.48 2.06 -9.33
C PHE A 170 20.96 3.36 -9.90
N GLU A 171 19.65 3.38 -10.16
CA GLU A 171 18.98 4.50 -10.78
C GLU A 171 17.88 5.03 -9.87
N LEU A 172 18.02 6.26 -9.39
CA LEU A 172 17.00 6.93 -8.58
C LEU A 172 16.36 8.06 -9.40
N ARG A 173 15.11 7.89 -9.81
CA ARG A 173 14.36 8.90 -10.57
C ARG A 173 14.02 10.07 -9.66
N VAL A 174 13.70 11.23 -10.25
CA VAL A 174 13.36 12.41 -9.47
C VAL A 174 12.17 12.12 -8.54
N GLY A 175 12.35 12.42 -7.26
CA GLY A 175 11.38 12.20 -6.21
C GLY A 175 11.21 10.74 -5.76
N GLU A 176 11.96 9.79 -6.32
CA GLU A 176 12.06 8.46 -5.71
C GLU A 176 12.87 8.51 -4.43
N GLN A 177 12.46 7.67 -3.48
CA GLN A 177 13.09 7.49 -2.20
C GLN A 177 13.33 6.00 -1.94
N LYS A 178 14.32 5.68 -1.09
CA LYS A 178 14.39 4.39 -0.42
C LYS A 178 14.90 4.53 1.00
N THR A 179 14.19 3.90 1.94
CA THR A 179 14.55 3.84 3.35
C THR A 179 15.06 2.46 3.72
N HIS A 180 16.21 2.41 4.41
CA HIS A 180 16.83 1.21 4.94
C HIS A 180 16.88 1.24 6.46
N GLU A 181 16.64 0.11 7.10
CA GLU A 181 16.79 -0.04 8.55
C GLU A 181 18.05 -0.84 8.87
N VAL A 182 19.09 -0.15 9.33
CA VAL A 182 20.38 -0.73 9.67
C VAL A 182 20.45 -1.00 11.17
N LEU A 183 20.87 -2.20 11.52
CA LEU A 183 20.86 -2.74 12.86
C LEU A 183 22.29 -2.86 13.36
N PHE A 184 22.60 -2.27 14.51
CA PHE A 184 23.91 -2.38 15.15
C PHE A 184 23.80 -3.02 16.52
N TYR A 185 24.72 -3.94 16.80
CA TYR A 185 24.97 -4.47 18.13
C TYR A 185 26.46 -4.32 18.48
N PHE A 186 26.73 -3.64 19.59
CA PHE A 186 28.07 -3.37 20.10
C PHE A 186 28.38 -4.33 21.25
N GLY A 187 28.64 -5.60 20.92
CA GLY A 187 28.92 -6.65 21.89
C GLY A 187 29.51 -7.89 21.23
N ALA A 188 29.99 -8.82 22.06
CA ALA A 188 30.63 -10.05 21.60
C ALA A 188 29.86 -11.33 21.99
N ASP A 189 28.95 -11.24 22.95
CA ASP A 189 28.20 -12.38 23.48
C ASP A 189 26.83 -12.50 22.80
N ASP A 190 26.39 -13.74 22.60
CA ASP A 190 25.07 -14.12 22.08
C ASP A 190 24.64 -13.34 20.82
N VAL A 191 25.59 -13.12 19.90
CA VAL A 191 25.39 -12.26 18.72
C VAL A 191 24.19 -12.70 17.88
N ALA A 192 24.08 -14.00 17.58
CA ALA A 192 23.00 -14.53 16.76
C ALA A 192 21.61 -14.30 17.38
N ASP A 193 21.48 -14.46 18.69
CA ASP A 193 20.22 -14.24 19.42
C ASP A 193 19.86 -12.74 19.42
N HIS A 194 20.84 -11.86 19.65
CA HIS A 194 20.63 -10.42 19.60
C HIS A 194 20.21 -9.95 18.20
N MET A 195 20.86 -10.44 17.14
CA MET A 195 20.49 -10.09 15.77
C MET A 195 19.12 -10.65 15.41
N THR A 196 18.80 -11.89 15.77
CA THR A 196 17.45 -12.46 15.60
C THR A 196 16.38 -11.56 16.25
N ALA A 197 16.63 -11.10 17.48
CA ALA A 197 15.71 -10.20 18.18
C ALA A 197 15.60 -8.80 17.54
N LEU A 198 16.66 -8.30 16.89
CA LEU A 198 16.65 -7.01 16.19
C LEU A 198 15.92 -7.08 14.82
N HIS A 199 16.09 -8.18 14.09
CA HIS A 199 15.42 -8.44 12.81
C HIS A 199 13.92 -8.70 12.99
N SER A 200 13.55 -9.40 14.07
CA SER A 200 12.18 -9.76 14.43
C SER A 200 11.84 -9.25 15.84
N PRO A 201 11.65 -7.92 16.01
CA PRO A 201 11.37 -7.36 17.33
C PRO A 201 10.03 -7.85 17.88
N LEU A 202 9.97 -8.03 19.20
CA LEU A 202 8.71 -8.31 19.89
C LEU A 202 7.75 -7.14 19.74
N ARG A 203 6.50 -7.43 19.38
CA ARG A 203 5.42 -6.45 19.22
C ARG A 203 4.43 -6.60 20.36
N ALA A 204 4.07 -5.48 20.99
CA ALA A 204 3.08 -5.45 22.05
C ALA A 204 1.75 -4.93 21.48
N TRP A 205 0.74 -5.78 21.45
CA TRP A 205 -0.59 -5.45 20.95
C TRP A 205 -1.61 -5.46 22.10
N ALA A 206 -2.55 -4.51 22.10
CA ALA A 206 -3.79 -4.65 22.85
C ALA A 206 -4.70 -5.68 22.17
N SER A 207 -5.74 -6.18 22.85
CA SER A 207 -6.69 -7.11 22.22
C SER A 207 -7.50 -6.45 21.10
N SER A 208 -8.03 -7.27 20.19
CA SER A 208 -8.93 -6.80 19.12
C SER A 208 -10.12 -6.02 19.71
N GLU A 209 -10.68 -6.51 20.81
CA GLU A 209 -11.80 -5.86 21.52
C GLU A 209 -11.43 -4.47 22.06
N TYR A 210 -10.20 -4.28 22.53
CA TYR A 210 -9.78 -2.95 23.00
C TYR A 210 -9.70 -1.96 21.83
N TYR A 211 -9.00 -2.33 20.75
CA TYR A 211 -8.83 -1.45 19.59
C TYR A 211 -10.17 -1.12 18.91
N LEU A 212 -11.01 -2.13 18.68
CA LEU A 212 -12.22 -2.02 17.85
C LEU A 212 -13.47 -1.66 18.68
N GLY A 213 -13.53 -2.09 19.94
CA GLY A 213 -14.70 -1.90 20.81
C GLY A 213 -14.62 -0.70 21.74
N GLN A 214 -13.43 -0.42 22.30
CA GLN A 214 -13.28 0.54 23.39
C GLN A 214 -12.55 1.82 22.99
N ALA A 215 -11.49 1.70 22.17
CA ALA A 215 -10.65 2.83 21.79
C ALA A 215 -11.24 3.64 20.62
N GLY A 216 -12.09 3.04 19.79
CA GLY A 216 -12.66 3.69 18.59
C GLY A 216 -11.62 3.99 17.50
N ALA A 217 -10.44 3.34 17.54
CA ALA A 217 -9.29 3.70 16.72
C ALA A 217 -9.33 3.18 15.27
N PHE A 218 -10.32 2.35 14.92
CA PHE A 218 -10.43 1.66 13.63
C PHE A 218 -11.84 1.77 13.06
N ASP A 219 -12.37 3.00 13.05
CA ASP A 219 -13.75 3.32 12.69
C ASP A 219 -14.75 2.40 13.44
N ARG A 220 -15.83 2.03 12.76
CA ARG A 220 -16.86 1.10 13.24
C ARG A 220 -16.56 -0.33 12.82
N ALA A 221 -15.31 -0.76 12.87
CA ALA A 221 -14.97 -2.17 12.64
C ALA A 221 -15.32 -3.06 13.85
N ALA A 222 -15.38 -4.37 13.62
CA ALA A 222 -15.61 -5.39 14.64
C ALA A 222 -14.49 -6.43 14.65
N PRO A 223 -14.26 -7.17 15.74
CA PRO A 223 -13.31 -8.30 15.74
C PRO A 223 -13.66 -9.37 14.71
N HIS A 224 -12.67 -10.15 14.28
CA HIS A 224 -12.88 -11.33 13.43
C HIS A 224 -13.85 -12.32 14.09
N ASN A 225 -14.82 -12.81 13.33
CA ASN A 225 -15.86 -13.68 13.85
C ASN A 225 -16.31 -14.72 12.81
N ALA A 226 -15.47 -15.73 12.57
CA ALA A 226 -15.80 -16.82 11.64
C ALA A 226 -17.01 -17.69 12.06
N ALA A 227 -17.45 -17.60 13.32
CA ALA A 227 -18.63 -18.32 13.79
C ALA A 227 -19.93 -17.66 13.30
N ALA A 228 -19.97 -16.32 13.24
CA ALA A 228 -21.12 -15.58 12.74
C ALA A 228 -21.02 -15.30 11.22
N PHE A 229 -19.82 -15.01 10.71
CA PHE A 229 -19.57 -14.55 9.34
C PHE A 229 -18.61 -15.50 8.61
N THR A 230 -18.93 -16.78 8.58
CA THR A 230 -18.03 -17.85 8.08
C THR A 230 -17.49 -17.61 6.67
N ASP A 231 -18.35 -17.24 5.72
CA ASP A 231 -17.93 -17.07 4.32
C ASP A 231 -17.09 -15.79 4.16
N PHE A 232 -17.55 -14.66 4.71
CA PHE A 232 -16.77 -13.40 4.71
C PHE A 232 -15.36 -13.60 5.28
N GLU A 233 -15.25 -14.15 6.49
CA GLU A 233 -13.95 -14.36 7.14
C GLU A 233 -13.11 -15.40 6.42
N GLY A 234 -13.73 -16.39 5.77
CA GLY A 234 -13.06 -17.37 4.93
C GLY A 234 -12.41 -16.75 3.69
N TYR A 235 -13.07 -15.78 3.04
CA TYR A 235 -12.47 -15.03 1.93
C TYR A 235 -11.34 -14.10 2.40
N VAL A 236 -11.51 -13.43 3.53
CA VAL A 236 -10.44 -12.60 4.12
C VAL A 236 -9.23 -13.46 4.47
N ASP A 237 -9.43 -14.59 5.15
CA ASP A 237 -8.37 -15.52 5.52
C ASP A 237 -7.67 -16.13 4.29
N ALA A 238 -8.38 -16.34 3.17
CA ALA A 238 -7.80 -16.88 1.95
C ALA A 238 -6.69 -15.98 1.37
N ALA A 239 -6.74 -14.66 1.62
CA ALA A 239 -5.71 -13.71 1.19
C ALA A 239 -4.31 -14.02 1.76
N ILE A 240 -4.23 -14.71 2.90
CA ILE A 240 -2.97 -15.03 3.59
C ILE A 240 -2.75 -16.52 3.88
N LEU A 241 -3.81 -17.34 3.92
CA LEU A 241 -3.75 -18.76 4.29
C LEU A 241 -3.95 -19.73 3.13
N TYR A 242 -4.39 -19.26 1.96
CA TYR A 242 -4.63 -20.18 0.84
C TYR A 242 -3.31 -20.70 0.27
N ASP A 243 -3.09 -22.01 0.25
CA ASP A 243 -1.78 -22.63 -0.05
C ASP A 243 -1.20 -22.24 -1.43
N GLN A 244 -2.07 -21.90 -2.38
CA GLN A 244 -1.71 -21.37 -3.69
C GLN A 244 -2.37 -20.02 -3.86
N MET A 245 -1.80 -19.10 -4.62
CA MET A 245 -2.41 -17.81 -4.95
C MET A 245 -2.55 -16.80 -3.81
N ASN A 246 -2.31 -17.10 -2.53
CA ASN A 246 -2.32 -16.05 -1.51
C ASN A 246 -1.34 -14.89 -1.82
N LEU A 247 -1.53 -13.73 -1.17
CA LEU A 247 -0.73 -12.53 -1.44
C LEU A 247 0.78 -12.72 -1.24
N LEU A 248 1.18 -13.56 -0.27
CA LEU A 248 2.58 -13.87 -0.01
C LEU A 248 3.17 -14.79 -1.07
N TRP A 249 2.37 -15.72 -1.59
CA TRP A 249 2.74 -16.61 -2.68
C TRP A 249 2.89 -15.85 -4.01
N LEU A 250 2.01 -14.87 -4.27
CA LEU A 250 2.17 -13.96 -5.42
C LEU A 250 3.47 -13.17 -5.32
N ARG A 251 3.87 -12.74 -4.11
CA ARG A 251 5.14 -12.04 -3.89
C ARG A 251 6.35 -12.89 -4.27
N ASP A 252 6.29 -14.20 -4.06
CA ASP A 252 7.31 -15.18 -4.48
C ASP A 252 7.22 -15.57 -5.98
N GLY A 253 6.48 -14.82 -6.81
CA GLY A 253 6.39 -15.05 -8.26
C GLY A 253 5.47 -16.21 -8.65
N GLY A 254 4.61 -16.67 -7.75
CA GLY A 254 3.57 -17.64 -8.04
C GLY A 254 2.47 -17.07 -8.93
N VAL A 255 1.93 -17.85 -9.89
CA VAL A 255 0.63 -17.58 -10.56
C VAL A 255 -0.13 -18.87 -10.83
N GLY A 256 -1.44 -18.88 -10.57
CA GLY A 256 -2.29 -20.09 -10.56
C GLY A 256 -3.76 -19.85 -10.93
N SER A 257 -4.14 -18.60 -11.21
CA SER A 257 -5.51 -18.16 -11.51
C SER A 257 -6.03 -18.56 -12.89
N GLY A 258 -5.24 -19.29 -13.69
CA GLY A 258 -5.56 -19.62 -15.08
C GLY A 258 -5.14 -18.54 -16.10
N TRP A 259 -4.64 -17.40 -15.62
CA TRP A 259 -4.04 -16.36 -16.45
C TRP A 259 -2.54 -16.67 -16.68
N TYR A 260 -2.16 -16.91 -17.94
CA TYR A 260 -0.81 -17.35 -18.31
C TYR A 260 0.06 -16.15 -18.68
N TYR A 261 0.84 -15.66 -17.73
CA TYR A 261 1.82 -14.60 -17.96
C TYR A 261 3.24 -15.11 -17.67
N ALA A 262 4.14 -14.95 -18.64
CA ALA A 262 5.55 -15.31 -18.53
C ALA A 262 6.40 -14.33 -19.35
N PRO A 263 7.55 -13.84 -18.83
CA PRO A 263 8.19 -14.17 -17.54
C PRO A 263 7.53 -13.51 -16.32
N ARG A 264 7.78 -14.03 -15.11
CA ARG A 264 7.07 -13.65 -13.86
C ARG A 264 8.01 -12.87 -12.93
N PRO A 265 7.66 -11.64 -12.51
CA PRO A 265 8.45 -10.96 -11.49
C PRO A 265 8.20 -11.62 -10.14
N GLU A 266 9.20 -11.54 -9.27
CA GLU A 266 8.96 -11.62 -7.84
C GLU A 266 8.87 -10.20 -7.29
N ALA A 267 8.02 -9.99 -6.30
CA ALA A 267 7.88 -8.72 -5.61
C ALA A 267 8.95 -8.57 -4.50
N TRP A 268 10.20 -8.81 -4.90
CA TRP A 268 11.42 -8.70 -4.11
C TRP A 268 12.43 -7.79 -4.83
N GLY A 269 13.35 -7.22 -4.07
CA GLY A 269 14.34 -6.26 -4.54
C GLY A 269 14.11 -4.88 -3.94
N TRP A 270 15.11 -4.02 -4.02
CA TRP A 270 15.08 -2.72 -3.34
C TRP A 270 13.95 -1.80 -3.83
N ARG A 271 13.49 -1.91 -5.08
CA ARG A 271 12.27 -1.22 -5.53
C ARG A 271 11.02 -2.00 -5.16
N ASN A 272 10.95 -3.29 -5.49
CA ASN A 272 9.69 -4.03 -5.49
C ASN A 272 9.23 -4.53 -4.11
N PHE A 273 10.13 -4.71 -3.15
CA PHE A 273 9.79 -5.34 -1.88
C PHE A 273 8.76 -4.51 -1.10
N GLY A 274 7.62 -5.14 -0.84
CA GLY A 274 6.48 -4.61 -0.10
C GLY A 274 5.24 -4.41 -0.95
N ASP A 275 5.38 -4.41 -2.27
CA ASP A 275 4.24 -4.47 -3.18
C ASP A 275 3.70 -5.89 -3.36
N THR A 276 2.53 -5.97 -3.98
CA THR A 276 1.89 -7.18 -4.46
C THR A 276 1.65 -7.07 -5.96
N ILE A 277 1.49 -8.22 -6.62
CA ILE A 277 1.28 -8.28 -8.06
C ILE A 277 -0.23 -8.29 -8.33
N ALA A 278 -0.69 -7.45 -9.25
CA ALA A 278 -2.04 -7.52 -9.80
C ALA A 278 -2.02 -8.50 -10.97
N GLU A 279 -2.49 -9.72 -10.75
CA GLU A 279 -2.51 -10.75 -11.79
C GLU A 279 -3.63 -10.57 -12.82
N ASP A 280 -4.63 -9.74 -12.52
CA ASP A 280 -5.74 -9.38 -13.43
C ASP A 280 -5.49 -8.09 -14.21
N GLU A 281 -4.35 -7.44 -13.96
CA GLU A 281 -3.94 -6.22 -14.65
C GLU A 281 -2.59 -6.48 -15.32
N THR A 282 -2.51 -6.23 -16.63
CA THR A 282 -1.25 -6.37 -17.36
C THR A 282 -0.92 -5.12 -18.17
N ASN A 283 0.36 -4.90 -18.40
CA ASN A 283 0.83 -3.91 -19.38
C ASN A 283 0.53 -4.39 -20.82
N GLY A 284 0.87 -3.54 -21.81
CA GLY A 284 0.65 -3.84 -23.23
C GLY A 284 1.33 -5.13 -23.75
N ASP A 285 2.29 -5.67 -23.01
CA ASP A 285 3.02 -6.91 -23.31
C ASP A 285 2.51 -8.13 -22.52
N TRP A 286 1.36 -8.02 -21.85
CA TRP A 286 0.78 -9.05 -20.98
C TRP A 286 1.68 -9.43 -19.79
N TYR A 287 2.48 -8.48 -19.32
CA TYR A 287 3.30 -8.65 -18.14
C TYR A 287 2.51 -8.25 -16.88
N PRO A 288 2.47 -9.07 -15.81
CA PRO A 288 1.80 -8.73 -14.56
C PRO A 288 2.42 -7.48 -13.95
N ILE A 289 1.59 -6.60 -13.45
CA ILE A 289 2.06 -5.33 -12.90
C ILE A 289 2.02 -5.34 -11.38
N PHE A 290 2.72 -4.40 -10.79
CA PHE A 290 2.60 -4.10 -9.37
C PHE A 290 1.32 -3.34 -9.07
N THR A 291 0.75 -3.59 -7.88
CA THR A 291 -0.48 -2.94 -7.45
C THR A 291 -0.24 -1.50 -7.01
N ASN A 292 1.00 -1.14 -6.68
CA ASN A 292 1.42 0.10 -6.06
C ASN A 292 0.62 0.44 -4.79
N GLN A 293 0.08 -0.57 -4.09
CA GLN A 293 -0.84 -0.44 -2.94
C GLN A 293 -2.24 0.14 -3.23
N GLN A 294 -2.87 -0.23 -4.35
CA GLN A 294 -4.21 0.28 -4.73
C GLN A 294 -5.27 0.00 -3.67
N TYR A 295 -6.23 0.89 -3.49
CA TYR A 295 -7.26 0.76 -2.45
C TYR A 295 -6.73 0.64 -1.02
N ASP A 296 -5.51 1.17 -0.77
CA ASP A 296 -4.86 1.24 0.54
C ASP A 296 -4.61 -0.15 1.15
N HIS A 297 -3.88 -0.98 0.41
CA HIS A 297 -3.45 -2.31 0.87
C HIS A 297 -2.84 -2.31 2.28
N PRO A 298 -1.97 -1.34 2.66
CA PRO A 298 -1.42 -1.31 4.02
C PRO A 298 -2.51 -1.05 5.07
N TRP A 299 -3.51 -0.20 4.80
CA TRP A 299 -4.65 -0.03 5.71
C TRP A 299 -5.40 -1.36 5.90
N VAL A 300 -5.71 -2.05 4.81
CA VAL A 300 -6.45 -3.32 4.87
C VAL A 300 -5.67 -4.36 5.67
N ALA A 301 -4.36 -4.46 5.43
CA ALA A 301 -3.50 -5.37 6.16
C ALA A 301 -3.45 -5.04 7.66
N ILE A 302 -3.38 -3.76 8.04
CA ILE A 302 -3.43 -3.36 9.46
C ILE A 302 -4.82 -3.63 10.05
N LEU A 303 -5.90 -3.30 9.36
CA LEU A 303 -7.26 -3.57 9.82
C LEU A 303 -7.45 -5.07 10.11
N GLN A 304 -7.04 -5.93 9.19
CA GLN A 304 -7.17 -7.39 9.35
C GLN A 304 -6.19 -7.98 10.36
N LEU A 305 -4.99 -7.40 10.51
CA LEU A 305 -4.11 -7.67 11.66
C LEU A 305 -4.89 -7.45 12.97
N ILE A 306 -5.44 -6.25 13.17
CA ILE A 306 -6.10 -5.87 14.42
C ILE A 306 -7.33 -6.72 14.67
N ARG A 307 -8.11 -7.04 13.64
CA ARG A 307 -9.27 -7.95 13.75
C ARG A 307 -8.89 -9.37 14.17
N SER A 308 -7.68 -9.83 13.84
CA SER A 308 -7.24 -11.22 14.01
C SER A 308 -6.26 -11.47 15.16
N LEU A 309 -5.93 -10.46 15.98
CA LEU A 309 -4.99 -10.57 17.10
C LEU A 309 -5.34 -11.70 18.09
N ASP A 310 -6.63 -11.94 18.31
CA ASP A 310 -7.13 -12.93 19.29
C ASP A 310 -7.52 -14.30 18.66
N VAL A 311 -7.36 -14.47 17.34
CA VAL A 311 -7.85 -15.66 16.59
C VAL A 311 -6.82 -16.81 16.56
N GLY A 312 -5.54 -16.51 16.78
CA GLY A 312 -4.45 -17.48 16.72
C GLY A 312 -4.13 -17.99 15.30
N GLY A 313 -3.20 -18.95 15.20
CA GLY A 313 -2.80 -19.55 13.92
C GLY A 313 -1.90 -18.68 13.04
N GLY A 314 -1.25 -17.65 13.59
CA GLY A 314 -0.28 -16.82 12.87
C GLY A 314 -0.88 -15.77 11.93
N ARG A 315 -2.21 -15.66 11.82
CA ARG A 315 -2.90 -14.68 10.95
C ARG A 315 -2.42 -13.26 11.16
N ALA A 316 -2.38 -12.82 12.42
CA ALA A 316 -1.89 -11.50 12.78
C ALA A 316 -0.47 -11.25 12.24
N ASP A 317 0.44 -12.22 12.37
CA ASP A 317 1.81 -12.07 11.88
C ASP A 317 1.90 -12.03 10.34
N LEU A 318 1.04 -12.77 9.63
CA LEU A 318 0.97 -12.74 8.17
C LEU A 318 0.42 -11.40 7.67
N TRP A 319 -0.63 -10.88 8.30
CA TRP A 319 -1.16 -9.55 8.01
C TRP A 319 -0.16 -8.45 8.33
N TRP A 320 0.58 -8.57 9.44
CA TRP A 320 1.64 -7.63 9.77
C TRP A 320 2.74 -7.60 8.70
N GLN A 321 3.14 -8.76 8.15
CA GLN A 321 4.14 -8.80 7.09
C GLN A 321 3.71 -7.98 5.86
N LEU A 322 2.44 -8.07 5.47
CA LEU A 322 1.88 -7.28 4.37
C LEU A 322 1.79 -5.80 4.75
N ALA A 323 1.32 -5.48 5.96
CA ALA A 323 1.20 -4.11 6.45
C ALA A 323 2.54 -3.37 6.53
N GLU A 324 3.54 -3.99 7.16
CA GLU A 324 4.85 -3.38 7.39
C GLU A 324 5.61 -3.15 6.08
N SER A 325 5.67 -4.19 5.23
CA SER A 325 6.38 -4.06 3.96
C SER A 325 5.63 -3.14 2.99
N GLY A 326 4.30 -3.23 2.92
CA GLY A 326 3.47 -2.38 2.07
C GLY A 326 3.50 -0.91 2.46
N ALA A 327 3.41 -0.56 3.75
CA ALA A 327 3.45 0.84 4.19
C ALA A 327 4.80 1.50 3.88
N ARG A 328 5.90 0.77 4.08
CA ARG A 328 7.26 1.25 3.76
C ARG A 328 7.49 1.37 2.26
N HIS A 329 7.03 0.38 1.49
CA HIS A 329 7.09 0.45 0.04
C HIS A 329 6.30 1.63 -0.51
N GLN A 330 5.06 1.83 -0.02
CA GLN A 330 4.23 2.95 -0.44
C GLN A 330 4.92 4.29 -0.16
N ALA A 331 5.49 4.43 1.04
CA ALA A 331 6.14 5.65 1.49
C ALA A 331 7.49 5.94 0.81
N ASP A 332 8.08 4.99 0.09
CA ASP A 332 9.38 5.15 -0.56
C ASP A 332 9.27 5.16 -2.11
N VAL A 333 8.54 4.19 -2.66
CA VAL A 333 8.59 3.84 -4.09
C VAL A 333 7.34 4.30 -4.83
N ASP A 334 6.16 4.20 -4.20
CA ASP A 334 4.90 4.57 -4.84
C ASP A 334 4.53 6.03 -4.67
N VAL A 335 5.29 6.80 -3.90
CA VAL A 335 5.08 8.24 -3.70
C VAL A 335 6.21 9.01 -4.34
N ILE A 336 5.86 10.11 -5.01
CA ILE A 336 6.82 11.08 -5.52
C ILE A 336 7.06 12.12 -4.43
N HIS A 337 8.27 12.10 -3.87
CA HIS A 337 8.73 13.06 -2.89
C HIS A 337 9.25 14.31 -3.59
N SER A 338 8.75 15.49 -3.22
CA SER A 338 9.29 16.74 -3.77
C SER A 338 9.42 17.79 -2.68
N LEU A 339 10.60 18.43 -2.64
CA LEU A 339 10.97 19.45 -1.63
C LEU A 339 10.16 20.75 -1.70
N CYS A 340 9.15 20.85 -2.55
CA CYS A 340 8.37 22.06 -2.70
C CYS A 340 7.30 22.21 -1.59
N THR A 341 7.32 21.33 -0.58
CA THR A 341 6.46 21.39 0.62
C THR A 341 6.70 22.68 1.42
N GLY A 342 5.61 23.40 1.75
CA GLY A 342 5.64 24.61 2.59
C GLY A 342 6.02 25.93 1.88
N TRP A 343 6.20 25.94 0.56
CA TRP A 343 6.45 27.17 -0.21
C TRP A 343 5.11 27.83 -0.58
N PRO A 344 4.99 29.17 -0.54
CA PRO A 344 3.78 29.82 -1.03
C PRO A 344 3.58 29.52 -2.53
N PRO A 345 2.33 29.49 -3.03
CA PRO A 345 2.00 28.99 -4.38
C PRO A 345 2.81 29.64 -5.52
N ASP A 346 3.22 30.90 -5.37
CA ASP A 346 4.04 31.65 -6.32
C ASP A 346 5.51 31.19 -6.37
N GLN A 347 6.02 30.60 -5.29
CA GLN A 347 7.37 30.06 -5.22
C GLN A 347 7.42 28.55 -5.55
N MET A 348 6.31 27.81 -5.37
CA MET A 348 6.20 26.44 -5.89
C MET A 348 6.31 26.41 -7.43
N VAL A 349 5.73 27.41 -8.11
CA VAL A 349 5.88 27.59 -9.58
C VAL A 349 7.33 27.80 -10.01
N ALA A 350 8.21 28.31 -9.14
CA ALA A 350 9.63 28.47 -9.45
C ALA A 350 10.44 27.16 -9.28
N CYS A 351 9.89 26.16 -8.58
CA CYS A 351 10.59 24.92 -8.27
C CYS A 351 10.53 23.87 -9.41
N MET A 352 9.65 24.03 -10.41
CA MET A 352 9.66 23.27 -11.66
C MET A 352 9.80 24.26 -12.83
N ASP A 353 10.73 24.02 -13.74
CA ASP A 353 11.04 24.94 -14.84
C ASP A 353 9.77 25.26 -15.66
N THR A 354 9.41 26.53 -15.69
CA THR A 354 8.17 27.05 -16.30
C THR A 354 8.29 27.31 -17.79
N GLU A 355 9.44 27.02 -18.42
CA GLU A 355 9.57 27.21 -19.87
C GLU A 355 8.62 26.31 -20.69
N GLN A 356 8.05 25.23 -20.12
CA GLN A 356 7.21 24.27 -20.86
C GLN A 356 5.91 23.80 -20.17
N GLY A 357 5.56 24.29 -18.97
CA GLY A 357 4.41 23.75 -18.23
C GLY A 357 3.72 24.75 -17.30
N PRO A 358 2.40 24.62 -17.11
CA PRO A 358 1.65 25.53 -16.26
C PRO A 358 1.80 25.27 -14.74
N PRO A 359 1.53 26.29 -13.89
CA PRO A 359 1.63 26.23 -12.42
C PRO A 359 1.02 24.99 -11.75
N TYR A 360 -0.07 24.49 -12.33
CA TYR A 360 -0.86 23.40 -11.79
C TYR A 360 -0.14 22.05 -11.82
N ALA A 361 0.80 21.82 -12.73
CA ALA A 361 1.58 20.58 -12.76
C ALA A 361 2.45 20.36 -11.50
N THR A 362 2.78 21.45 -10.80
CA THR A 362 3.70 21.44 -9.64
C THR A 362 3.08 20.94 -8.36
N GLY A 363 1.87 21.42 -8.04
CA GLY A 363 1.12 20.88 -6.91
C GLY A 363 0.64 19.46 -7.17
N TRP A 364 0.54 19.06 -8.45
CA TRP A 364 0.20 17.68 -8.78
C TRP A 364 1.27 16.71 -8.30
N ALA A 365 2.54 16.94 -8.59
CA ALA A 365 3.63 16.00 -8.33
C ALA A 365 4.04 15.85 -6.84
N MET A 366 3.50 16.67 -5.94
CA MET A 366 3.79 16.57 -4.51
C MET A 366 3.14 15.36 -3.90
N GLY A 367 3.88 14.50 -3.20
CA GLY A 367 3.28 13.38 -2.47
C GLY A 367 2.33 12.58 -3.37
N SER A 368 2.65 12.46 -4.66
CA SER A 368 1.72 11.89 -5.63
C SER A 368 1.95 10.42 -5.79
N ARG A 369 0.87 9.65 -5.82
CA ARG A 369 0.96 8.21 -5.98
C ARG A 369 1.25 7.81 -7.43
N LEU A 370 2.10 6.80 -7.61
CA LEU A 370 2.22 6.04 -8.84
C LEU A 370 1.08 5.02 -8.86
N THR A 371 0.07 5.16 -9.71
CA THR A 371 -0.98 4.16 -9.91
C THR A 371 -0.60 3.16 -11.01
N ASN A 372 -1.48 2.19 -11.27
CA ASN A 372 -1.42 1.34 -12.46
C ASN A 372 -1.74 2.13 -13.74
N GLN A 373 -1.11 1.65 -14.82
CA GLN A 373 -1.31 1.93 -16.23
C GLN A 373 -2.74 1.85 -16.76
N HIS A 374 -2.97 2.67 -17.79
CA HIS A 374 -3.85 2.29 -18.89
C HIS A 374 -3.29 1.00 -19.52
N HIS A 375 -4.13 -0.03 -19.70
CA HIS A 375 -3.82 -1.34 -20.30
C HIS A 375 -3.16 -1.33 -21.72
N ALA A 376 -2.78 -0.17 -22.25
CA ALA A 376 -2.23 0.05 -23.57
C ALA A 376 -0.82 0.68 -23.60
N ASP A 377 -0.20 1.03 -22.46
CA ASP A 377 1.20 1.56 -22.43
C ASP A 377 2.21 0.39 -22.45
N PRO A 378 3.06 0.23 -23.48
CA PRO A 378 4.02 -0.87 -23.60
C PRO A 378 5.31 -0.63 -22.79
N SER A 379 5.22 0.02 -21.63
CA SER A 379 6.42 0.36 -20.89
C SER A 379 7.08 -0.82 -20.19
N PRO A 380 8.42 -0.88 -20.18
CA PRO A 380 9.18 -1.88 -19.41
C PRO A 380 9.31 -1.60 -17.90
N ASN A 381 8.72 -0.52 -17.35
CA ASN A 381 8.83 -0.19 -15.92
C ASN A 381 7.58 -0.67 -15.20
N LEU A 382 7.74 -1.47 -14.15
CA LEU A 382 6.64 -2.16 -13.46
C LEU A 382 5.92 -1.30 -12.43
N HIS A 383 6.57 -0.25 -11.90
CA HIS A 383 5.95 0.75 -11.02
C HIS A 383 5.44 1.96 -11.82
N ARG A 384 4.76 1.73 -12.96
CA ARG A 384 4.31 2.81 -13.86
C ARG A 384 2.84 3.16 -13.71
N HIS A 385 2.62 4.39 -13.25
CA HIS A 385 1.86 5.47 -13.88
C HIS A 385 1.82 6.58 -12.84
N ALA A 386 2.39 7.76 -13.07
CA ALA A 386 1.96 8.92 -12.27
C ALA A 386 0.58 9.35 -12.78
N LEU A 387 -0.48 8.54 -12.62
CA LEU A 387 -1.82 9.12 -12.59
C LEU A 387 -1.93 9.72 -11.21
N ILE A 388 -1.72 11.02 -11.18
CA ILE A 388 -1.81 11.70 -9.93
C ILE A 388 -3.28 12.03 -9.69
N ASP A 389 -4.03 11.01 -9.28
CA ASP A 389 -5.43 11.11 -8.97
C ASP A 389 -5.82 10.32 -7.71
N TYR A 390 -7.04 10.58 -7.24
CA TYR A 390 -7.64 9.93 -6.09
C TYR A 390 -8.57 8.77 -6.52
N TRP A 391 -8.29 8.10 -7.64
CA TRP A 391 -9.18 7.05 -8.15
C TRP A 391 -9.05 5.72 -7.40
N SER A 392 -7.91 5.49 -6.74
CA SER A 392 -7.66 4.25 -6.00
C SER A 392 -6.64 4.44 -4.88
N GLY A 393 -6.44 5.65 -4.38
CA GLY A 393 -5.34 6.03 -3.47
C GLY A 393 -5.77 6.49 -2.09
N GLY A 394 -6.01 5.53 -1.19
CA GLY A 394 -6.02 5.80 0.26
C GLY A 394 -4.60 5.76 0.83
N MET A 395 -4.44 6.37 2.00
CA MET A 395 -3.17 6.54 2.70
C MET A 395 -3.30 6.39 4.23
N ARG A 396 -4.45 5.87 4.68
CA ARG A 396 -4.70 5.56 6.09
C ARG A 396 -3.73 4.53 6.62
N GLY A 397 -3.31 3.61 5.76
CA GLY A 397 -2.35 2.58 6.09
C GLY A 397 -1.04 3.18 6.59
N MET A 398 -0.52 4.21 5.91
CA MET A 398 0.70 4.91 6.31
C MET A 398 0.53 5.63 7.67
N LEU A 399 -0.56 6.39 7.86
CA LEU A 399 -0.82 7.06 9.15
C LEU A 399 -0.95 6.07 10.30
N THR A 400 -1.69 5.00 10.09
CA THR A 400 -1.93 3.98 11.12
C THR A 400 -0.64 3.22 11.42
N TYR A 401 0.16 2.91 10.41
CA TYR A 401 1.48 2.31 10.59
C TYR A 401 2.37 3.21 11.45
N TYR A 402 2.40 4.52 11.17
CA TYR A 402 3.10 5.48 12.02
C TYR A 402 2.60 5.45 13.46
N TYR A 403 1.29 5.47 13.72
CA TYR A 403 0.77 5.40 15.09
C TYR A 403 1.16 4.10 15.82
N LEU A 404 1.28 2.99 15.10
CA LEU A 404 1.66 1.69 15.68
C LEU A 404 3.17 1.56 15.92
N THR A 405 4.01 2.28 15.17
CA THR A 405 5.47 2.04 15.13
C THR A 405 6.34 3.23 15.49
N GLY A 406 5.84 4.45 15.30
CA GLY A 406 6.61 5.69 15.35
C GLY A 406 7.54 5.89 14.14
N ASP A 407 7.33 5.20 13.02
CA ASP A 407 8.17 5.32 11.82
C ASP A 407 8.01 6.68 11.14
N GLY A 408 8.99 7.57 11.35
CA GLY A 408 8.95 8.95 10.88
C GLY A 408 9.01 9.11 9.35
N ALA A 409 9.68 8.19 8.64
CA ALA A 409 9.74 8.27 7.18
C ALA A 409 8.36 8.05 6.55
N VAL A 410 7.59 7.09 7.10
CA VAL A 410 6.21 6.83 6.68
C VAL A 410 5.29 8.00 7.07
N GLN A 411 5.53 8.64 8.22
CA GLN A 411 4.80 9.85 8.63
C GLN A 411 5.01 11.00 7.65
N ASP A 412 6.26 11.26 7.26
CA ASP A 412 6.61 12.35 6.36
C ASP A 412 5.95 12.14 4.99
N ALA A 413 6.05 10.92 4.42
CA ALA A 413 5.38 10.57 3.16
C ALA A 413 3.85 10.71 3.24
N TRP A 414 3.25 10.32 4.37
CA TRP A 414 1.82 10.52 4.61
C TRP A 414 1.46 12.02 4.64
N LEU A 415 2.23 12.86 5.31
CA LEU A 415 1.99 14.31 5.33
C LEU A 415 2.09 14.93 3.94
N GLU A 416 3.05 14.50 3.12
CA GLU A 416 3.19 14.96 1.73
C GLU A 416 1.93 14.66 0.90
N MET A 417 1.39 13.46 1.03
CA MET A 417 0.15 13.06 0.38
C MET A 417 -1.07 13.84 0.89
N ALA A 418 -1.10 14.21 2.18
CA ALA A 418 -2.19 14.99 2.78
C ALA A 418 -2.17 16.44 2.29
N GLU A 419 -0.98 17.03 2.21
CA GLU A 419 -0.76 18.34 1.60
C GLU A 419 -1.11 18.34 0.10
N ASN A 420 -0.84 17.25 -0.63
CA ASN A 420 -1.28 17.10 -2.01
C ASN A 420 -2.80 17.15 -2.13
N ALA A 421 -3.53 16.43 -1.26
CA ALA A 421 -4.99 16.41 -1.26
C ALA A 421 -5.59 17.77 -0.99
N ARG A 422 -5.06 18.45 0.03
CA ARG A 422 -5.45 19.81 0.36
C ARG A 422 -5.19 20.76 -0.80
N TRP A 423 -3.96 20.76 -1.32
CA TRP A 423 -3.58 21.66 -2.40
C TRP A 423 -4.47 21.49 -3.63
N ARG A 424 -4.79 20.23 -3.99
CA ARG A 424 -5.68 19.93 -5.12
C ARG A 424 -7.06 20.53 -4.90
N VAL A 425 -7.67 20.26 -3.74
CA VAL A 425 -8.97 20.82 -3.38
C VAL A 425 -8.97 22.34 -3.47
N ASP A 426 -7.99 22.98 -2.83
CA ASP A 426 -7.89 24.45 -2.73
C ASP A 426 -7.61 25.15 -4.08
N ASN A 427 -6.99 24.46 -5.05
CA ASN A 427 -6.47 25.06 -6.29
C ASN A 427 -7.08 24.47 -7.57
N SER A 428 -8.21 23.75 -7.48
CA SER A 428 -8.89 23.22 -8.66
C SER A 428 -9.33 24.34 -9.60
N PRO A 429 -8.95 24.32 -10.90
CA PRO A 429 -9.37 25.34 -11.86
C PRO A 429 -10.88 25.23 -12.11
N CYS A 430 -11.62 26.23 -11.66
CA CYS A 430 -13.08 26.25 -11.65
C CYS A 430 -13.75 26.48 -13.02
N ASP A 431 -14.53 25.48 -13.47
CA ASP A 431 -15.88 25.62 -14.01
C ASP A 431 -16.80 24.86 -13.01
N PRO A 432 -18.02 25.34 -12.66
CA PRO A 432 -19.00 24.62 -11.81
C PRO A 432 -19.33 23.18 -12.23
N SER A 433 -18.79 22.73 -13.35
CA SER A 433 -18.88 21.37 -13.81
C SER A 433 -17.79 20.42 -13.24
N CYS A 434 -16.74 20.94 -12.56
CA CYS A 434 -15.49 20.20 -12.28
C CYS A 434 -15.19 19.79 -10.81
N GLY A 435 -15.93 20.26 -9.80
CA GLY A 435 -15.70 19.90 -8.38
C GLY A 435 -14.33 20.29 -7.78
N PRO A 436 -14.08 20.01 -6.49
CA PRO A 436 -12.93 20.48 -5.73
C PRO A 436 -11.81 19.46 -5.90
N GLY A 437 -10.68 19.97 -6.35
CA GLY A 437 -9.61 19.19 -6.89
C GLY A 437 -9.98 18.59 -8.22
N TYR A 438 -8.99 18.44 -9.09
CA TYR A 438 -9.05 17.54 -10.24
C TYR A 438 -9.10 16.06 -9.76
N ALA A 439 -9.96 15.75 -8.80
CA ALA A 439 -10.47 14.44 -8.45
C ALA A 439 -11.57 14.07 -9.45
N GLN A 440 -11.24 14.02 -10.75
CA GLN A 440 -12.05 13.42 -11.81
C GLN A 440 -13.57 13.71 -11.86
N ASN A 441 -14.07 14.82 -11.32
CA ASN A 441 -15.42 15.29 -11.65
C ASN A 441 -15.41 16.00 -13.01
N ASN A 442 -14.85 15.40 -14.05
CA ASN A 442 -15.07 15.91 -15.40
C ASN A 442 -16.56 15.66 -15.76
N PRO A 443 -17.28 16.64 -16.31
CA PRO A 443 -18.67 16.45 -16.74
C PRO A 443 -18.64 15.54 -17.96
N GLY A 444 -18.80 14.24 -17.73
CA GLY A 444 -18.65 13.19 -18.74
C GLY A 444 -17.71 12.04 -18.35
N GLU A 445 -17.13 12.02 -17.14
CA GLU A 445 -16.39 10.86 -16.59
C GLU A 445 -16.63 10.61 -15.08
N GLY A 446 -17.42 11.45 -14.40
CA GLY A 446 -17.40 11.56 -12.93
C GLY A 446 -17.68 10.29 -12.13
N ASP A 447 -16.78 10.00 -11.20
CA ASP A 447 -16.81 8.84 -10.32
C ASP A 447 -16.74 9.26 -8.85
N ALA A 448 -17.56 8.66 -8.00
CA ALA A 448 -17.62 8.93 -6.57
C ALA A 448 -16.33 8.59 -5.78
N ARG A 449 -15.38 7.85 -6.36
CA ARG A 449 -14.10 7.50 -5.72
C ARG A 449 -13.20 8.68 -5.39
N GLY A 450 -13.04 9.59 -6.35
CA GLY A 450 -12.17 10.77 -6.21
C GLY A 450 -12.52 11.57 -4.95
N PRO A 451 -13.76 12.06 -4.81
CA PRO A 451 -14.18 12.76 -3.59
C PRO A 451 -14.18 11.86 -2.35
N ALA A 452 -14.40 10.54 -2.47
CA ALA A 452 -14.32 9.64 -1.33
C ALA A 452 -12.92 9.64 -0.69
N TYR A 453 -11.89 9.38 -1.50
CA TYR A 453 -10.51 9.39 -1.00
C TYR A 453 -10.05 10.78 -0.56
N ALA A 454 -10.39 11.84 -1.30
CA ALA A 454 -10.04 13.20 -0.88
C ALA A 454 -10.64 13.52 0.51
N LEU A 455 -11.92 13.18 0.74
CA LEU A 455 -12.58 13.39 2.02
C LEU A 455 -11.94 12.55 3.13
N GLU A 456 -11.65 11.28 2.86
CA GLU A 456 -10.96 10.38 3.79
C GLU A 456 -9.60 10.96 4.22
N ILE A 457 -8.76 11.36 3.25
CA ILE A 457 -7.42 11.90 3.49
C ILE A 457 -7.49 13.17 4.34
N LEU A 458 -8.35 14.12 3.98
CA LEU A 458 -8.45 15.41 4.66
C LEU A 458 -9.05 15.28 6.06
N THR A 459 -9.99 14.34 6.23
CA THR A 459 -10.55 13.99 7.55
C THR A 459 -9.45 13.42 8.46
N ASP A 460 -8.64 12.49 7.94
CA ASP A 460 -7.54 11.88 8.69
C ASP A 460 -6.41 12.89 8.98
N ALA A 461 -6.10 13.77 8.04
CA ALA A 461 -5.12 14.84 8.21
C ALA A 461 -5.54 15.83 9.31
N TYR A 462 -6.81 16.26 9.31
CA TYR A 462 -7.34 17.12 10.37
C TYR A 462 -7.33 16.41 11.73
N ALA A 463 -7.78 15.16 11.80
CA ALA A 463 -7.81 14.41 13.05
C ALA A 463 -6.41 14.22 13.65
N ALA A 464 -5.39 14.01 12.79
CA ALA A 464 -4.01 13.81 13.21
C ALA A 464 -3.29 15.11 13.60
N THR A 465 -3.55 16.22 12.91
CA THR A 465 -2.76 17.47 13.05
C THR A 465 -3.48 18.58 13.81
N GLY A 466 -4.82 18.57 13.79
CA GLY A 466 -5.65 19.68 14.25
C GLY A 466 -5.55 20.95 13.38
N ASP A 467 -4.93 20.90 12.20
CA ASP A 467 -4.81 22.07 11.31
C ASP A 467 -6.18 22.37 10.65
N PRO A 468 -6.83 23.50 10.98
CA PRO A 468 -8.16 23.84 10.46
C PRO A 468 -8.22 23.99 8.93
N ALA A 469 -7.07 24.12 8.26
CA ALA A 469 -7.08 24.18 6.81
C ALA A 469 -7.50 22.85 6.16
N TYR A 470 -7.08 21.70 6.68
CA TYR A 470 -7.58 20.41 6.17
C TYR A 470 -9.08 20.25 6.37
N LEU A 471 -9.61 20.72 7.50
CA LEU A 471 -11.06 20.71 7.74
C LEU A 471 -11.79 21.62 6.75
N THR A 472 -11.22 22.77 6.41
CA THR A 472 -11.81 23.68 5.41
C THR A 472 -11.89 23.00 4.05
N SER A 473 -10.80 22.39 3.59
CA SER A 473 -10.79 21.63 2.34
C SER A 473 -11.72 20.42 2.38
N ALA A 474 -11.83 19.71 3.51
CA ALA A 474 -12.79 18.61 3.66
C ALA A 474 -14.24 19.09 3.51
N GLN A 475 -14.57 20.27 4.03
CA GLN A 475 -15.89 20.90 3.87
C GLN A 475 -16.17 21.27 2.41
N ASP A 476 -15.17 21.73 1.68
CA ASP A 476 -15.30 22.00 0.25
C ASP A 476 -15.57 20.69 -0.53
N VAL A 477 -14.89 19.60 -0.19
CA VAL A 477 -15.18 18.27 -0.77
C VAL A 477 -16.61 17.84 -0.48
N VAL A 478 -17.10 17.99 0.76
CA VAL A 478 -18.50 17.68 1.12
C VAL A 478 -19.48 18.54 0.31
N ALA A 479 -19.21 19.83 0.16
CA ALA A 479 -20.09 20.74 -0.56
C ALA A 479 -20.19 20.37 -2.05
N ASP A 480 -19.07 20.12 -2.72
CA ASP A 480 -19.08 19.88 -4.16
C ASP A 480 -19.41 18.43 -4.53
N SER A 481 -19.14 17.48 -3.64
CA SER A 481 -19.62 16.09 -3.77
C SER A 481 -21.04 15.91 -3.25
N HIS A 482 -21.75 16.99 -2.90
CA HIS A 482 -23.16 16.91 -2.54
C HIS A 482 -23.99 16.44 -3.75
N PRO A 483 -25.04 15.61 -3.57
CA PRO A 483 -25.84 15.10 -4.69
C PRO A 483 -26.43 16.19 -5.62
N ASP A 484 -26.65 17.41 -5.13
CA ASP A 484 -27.09 18.56 -5.95
C ASP A 484 -26.02 19.13 -6.88
N ASN A 485 -24.75 18.80 -6.63
CA ASN A 485 -23.60 19.28 -7.37
C ASN A 485 -22.91 18.16 -8.18
N THR A 486 -23.30 16.90 -7.97
CA THR A 486 -22.84 15.79 -8.80
C THR A 486 -23.86 15.43 -9.87
N TRP A 487 -23.37 14.95 -11.01
CA TRP A 487 -24.23 14.53 -12.12
C TRP A 487 -24.99 13.22 -11.79
N PHE A 488 -24.44 12.37 -10.92
CA PHE A 488 -25.04 11.11 -10.48
C PHE A 488 -25.98 11.26 -9.26
N GLY A 489 -26.03 12.42 -8.62
CA GLY A 489 -26.91 12.71 -7.48
C GLY A 489 -28.24 13.40 -7.84
N GLN A 490 -28.48 13.71 -9.12
CA GLN A 490 -29.63 14.50 -9.57
C GLN A 490 -30.92 13.66 -9.70
N PRO A 491 -32.10 14.20 -9.29
CA PRO A 491 -33.38 13.54 -9.48
C PRO A 491 -33.71 13.31 -10.97
N GLY A 492 -34.02 12.07 -11.34
CA GLY A 492 -34.37 11.70 -12.72
C GLY A 492 -33.25 11.07 -13.54
N PHE A 493 -32.08 10.86 -12.95
CA PHE A 493 -31.09 9.95 -13.52
C PHE A 493 -31.59 8.50 -13.38
N THR A 494 -32.18 7.98 -14.45
CA THR A 494 -32.54 6.57 -14.55
C THR A 494 -31.29 5.82 -15.00
N LEU A 495 -30.73 4.98 -14.11
CA LEU A 495 -29.75 3.98 -14.50
C LEU A 495 -30.48 3.02 -15.45
N ASP A 496 -30.29 3.20 -16.76
CA ASP A 496 -30.83 2.28 -17.77
C ASP A 496 -29.85 1.11 -17.90
N PRO A 497 -30.19 -0.08 -17.39
CA PRO A 497 -29.33 -1.26 -17.48
C PRO A 497 -29.08 -1.73 -18.93
N ASN A 498 -29.81 -1.19 -19.92
CA ASN A 498 -29.70 -1.55 -21.34
C ASN A 498 -28.95 -0.52 -22.19
N VAL A 499 -28.47 0.59 -21.63
CA VAL A 499 -27.69 1.59 -22.38
C VAL A 499 -26.20 1.36 -22.17
N SER A 500 -25.56 0.84 -23.23
CA SER A 500 -24.10 0.69 -23.31
C SER A 500 -23.39 2.05 -23.09
N PRO A 501 -22.32 2.10 -22.27
CA PRO A 501 -21.87 3.32 -21.63
C PRO A 501 -20.97 4.15 -22.57
N SER A 502 -21.51 5.26 -23.07
CA SER A 502 -20.65 6.38 -23.46
C SER A 502 -20.64 7.41 -22.32
N GLY A 503 -19.83 7.13 -21.29
CA GLY A 503 -19.26 8.16 -20.40
C GLY A 503 -20.07 8.66 -19.19
N SER A 504 -21.14 8.04 -18.71
CA SER A 504 -21.89 8.62 -17.56
C SER A 504 -22.61 7.59 -16.69
N GLN A 505 -21.90 6.68 -16.02
CA GLN A 505 -22.45 5.86 -14.93
C GLN A 505 -21.47 5.84 -13.73
N THR A 506 -21.95 6.19 -12.51
CA THR A 506 -21.17 5.97 -11.28
C THR A 506 -21.37 4.54 -10.84
N SER A 507 -20.31 3.90 -10.37
CA SER A 507 -20.43 2.54 -9.87
C SER A 507 -21.07 2.51 -8.48
N PRO A 508 -21.91 1.50 -8.17
CA PRO A 508 -22.55 1.35 -6.85
C PRO A 508 -21.54 1.22 -5.71
N TRP A 509 -20.41 0.56 -5.97
CA TRP A 509 -19.34 0.45 -5.00
C TRP A 509 -18.62 1.78 -4.78
N GLY A 510 -18.49 2.62 -5.82
CA GLY A 510 -18.00 3.99 -5.69
C GLY A 510 -18.92 4.85 -4.80
N LEU A 511 -20.25 4.68 -4.90
CA LEU A 511 -21.20 5.32 -3.99
C LEU A 511 -20.98 4.84 -2.54
N GLY A 512 -20.80 3.54 -2.32
CA GLY A 512 -20.46 3.01 -1.01
C GLY A 512 -19.17 3.61 -0.42
N MET A 513 -18.17 3.92 -1.25
CA MET A 513 -16.92 4.56 -0.82
C MET A 513 -17.12 5.99 -0.32
N ILE A 514 -17.85 6.83 -1.06
CA ILE A 514 -18.14 8.20 -0.60
C ILE A 514 -19.04 8.18 0.63
N MET A 515 -20.01 7.27 0.72
CA MET A 515 -20.84 7.09 1.92
C MET A 515 -20.01 6.71 3.15
N LYS A 516 -19.06 5.77 3.01
CA LYS A 516 -18.11 5.42 4.09
C LYS A 516 -17.30 6.65 4.53
N SER A 517 -16.80 7.43 3.58
CA SER A 517 -16.00 8.63 3.87
C SER A 517 -16.81 9.74 4.53
N LEU A 518 -18.06 9.97 4.09
CA LEU A 518 -19.02 10.87 4.73
C LEU A 518 -19.35 10.43 6.16
N GLY A 519 -19.59 9.14 6.38
CA GLY A 519 -19.84 8.57 7.71
C GLY A 519 -18.68 8.80 8.67
N ARG A 520 -17.44 8.60 8.23
CA ARG A 520 -16.22 8.88 9.01
C ARG A 520 -16.05 10.37 9.31
N TYR A 521 -16.26 11.23 8.31
CA TYR A 521 -16.27 12.69 8.50
C TYR A 521 -17.32 13.10 9.55
N LEU A 522 -18.53 12.53 9.48
CA LEU A 522 -19.59 12.79 10.44
C LEU A 522 -19.25 12.31 11.86
N ASP A 523 -18.63 11.13 12.01
CA ASP A 523 -18.17 10.62 13.32
C ASP A 523 -17.16 11.61 13.93
N MET A 524 -16.15 12.02 13.16
CA MET A 524 -15.15 13.01 13.57
C MET A 524 -15.79 14.36 13.92
N ARG A 525 -16.69 14.89 13.09
CA ARG A 525 -17.39 16.17 13.34
C ARG A 525 -18.24 16.11 14.61
N THR A 526 -18.96 15.01 14.81
CA THR A 526 -19.81 14.80 15.98
C THR A 526 -19.00 14.70 17.25
N GLU A 527 -17.89 13.95 17.22
CA GLU A 527 -16.97 13.84 18.36
C GLU A 527 -16.40 15.20 18.77
N TRP A 528 -15.97 16.02 17.80
CA TRP A 528 -15.29 17.28 18.09
C TRP A 528 -16.23 18.43 18.43
N THR A 529 -17.43 18.48 17.82
CA THR A 529 -18.35 19.62 17.95
C THR A 529 -19.61 19.29 18.74
N GLY A 530 -19.88 18.02 19.01
CA GLY A 530 -21.10 17.53 19.64
C GLY A 530 -22.32 17.46 18.71
N THR A 531 -22.17 17.83 17.43
CA THR A 531 -23.25 17.79 16.43
C THR A 531 -22.72 17.34 15.07
N PRO A 532 -23.51 16.60 14.27
CA PRO A 532 -23.12 16.26 12.90
C PRO A 532 -23.11 17.50 12.00
N ASP A 533 -22.31 17.42 10.93
CA ASP A 533 -22.40 18.37 9.82
C ASP A 533 -23.64 18.05 8.98
N LEU A 534 -24.61 18.97 8.96
CA LEU A 534 -25.90 18.73 8.33
C LEU A 534 -25.80 18.57 6.80
N THR A 535 -24.81 19.18 6.15
CA THR A 535 -24.61 19.04 4.70
C THR A 535 -24.05 17.66 4.38
N ALA A 536 -23.07 17.19 5.13
CA ALA A 536 -22.55 15.83 4.96
C ALA A 536 -23.61 14.76 5.30
N GLN A 537 -24.44 15.02 6.32
CA GLN A 537 -25.54 14.14 6.68
C GLN A 537 -26.59 14.06 5.56
N ASP A 538 -27.00 15.19 4.98
CA ASP A 538 -27.93 15.20 3.85
C ASP A 538 -27.37 14.40 2.66
N SER A 539 -26.09 14.62 2.30
CA SER A 539 -25.40 13.85 1.27
C SER A 539 -25.46 12.35 1.54
N LEU A 540 -25.11 11.92 2.75
CA LEU A 540 -25.08 10.50 3.13
C LEU A 540 -26.47 9.85 3.00
N LEU A 541 -27.52 10.51 3.50
CA LEU A 541 -28.87 9.98 3.47
C LEU A 541 -29.43 9.89 2.03
N ARG A 542 -29.19 10.91 1.21
CA ARG A 542 -29.61 10.89 -0.20
C ARG A 542 -28.83 9.87 -1.04
N TYR A 543 -27.56 9.64 -0.73
CA TYR A 543 -26.81 8.54 -1.34
C TYR A 543 -27.33 7.17 -0.88
N ALA A 544 -27.76 7.03 0.38
CA ALA A 544 -28.41 5.79 0.85
C ALA A 544 -29.72 5.51 0.11
N GLU A 545 -30.56 6.54 -0.10
CA GLU A 545 -31.77 6.45 -0.93
C GLU A 545 -31.45 6.03 -2.37
N LEU A 546 -30.52 6.74 -3.02
CA LEU A 546 -30.08 6.43 -4.38
C LEU A 546 -29.58 4.99 -4.51
N GLN A 547 -28.79 4.55 -3.53
CA GLN A 547 -28.20 3.23 -3.50
C GLN A 547 -29.24 2.12 -3.29
N ALA A 548 -30.24 2.35 -2.43
CA ALA A 548 -31.35 1.43 -2.21
C ALA A 548 -32.29 1.35 -3.41
N ASP A 549 -32.58 2.48 -4.07
CA ASP A 549 -33.37 2.51 -5.30
C ASP A 549 -32.65 1.82 -6.44
N TRP A 550 -31.33 2.01 -6.56
CA TRP A 550 -30.52 1.30 -7.54
C TRP A 550 -30.61 -0.22 -7.35
N TRP A 551 -30.52 -0.71 -6.11
CA TRP A 551 -30.61 -2.13 -5.80
C TRP A 551 -31.93 -2.76 -6.28
N ARG A 552 -33.05 -2.04 -6.10
CA ARG A 552 -34.38 -2.49 -6.54
C ARG A 552 -34.55 -2.58 -8.05
N LEU A 553 -33.87 -1.71 -8.81
CA LEU A 553 -33.93 -1.72 -10.28
C LEU A 553 -33.24 -2.96 -10.88
N GLY A 554 -32.33 -3.60 -10.14
CA GLY A 554 -31.59 -4.79 -10.57
C GLY A 554 -32.20 -6.13 -10.14
N GLU A 555 -33.36 -6.17 -9.47
CA GLU A 555 -33.94 -7.41 -8.92
C GLU A 555 -34.33 -8.46 -9.99
N ASP A 556 -34.54 -8.05 -11.25
CA ASP A 556 -34.98 -8.94 -12.34
C ASP A 556 -33.82 -9.61 -13.15
N GLU A 557 -32.57 -9.17 -12.97
CA GLU A 557 -31.39 -9.76 -13.62
C GLU A 557 -30.38 -10.19 -12.53
N PRO A 558 -30.13 -11.50 -12.35
CA PRO A 558 -29.12 -11.92 -11.42
C PRO A 558 -27.74 -11.48 -11.92
N THR A 559 -26.96 -10.90 -11.01
CA THR A 559 -25.54 -11.21 -10.83
C THR A 559 -24.46 -10.52 -11.68
N CYS A 560 -24.75 -9.54 -12.55
CA CYS A 560 -23.68 -8.84 -13.28
C CYS A 560 -23.91 -7.33 -13.51
N TYR A 561 -23.04 -6.50 -12.94
CA TYR A 561 -23.03 -5.06 -13.20
C TYR A 561 -21.84 -4.69 -14.09
N TYR A 562 -22.11 -3.94 -15.16
CA TYR A 562 -21.17 -3.77 -16.28
C TYR A 562 -20.17 -2.62 -16.07
N PHE A 563 -18.89 -2.89 -16.31
CA PHE A 563 -17.87 -1.86 -16.52
C PHE A 563 -17.38 -1.89 -17.99
N GLY A 564 -17.40 -0.74 -18.65
CA GLY A 564 -16.77 -0.53 -19.97
C GLY A 564 -17.50 -1.09 -21.19
N GLU A 565 -17.01 -0.70 -22.38
CA GLU A 565 -17.57 -1.02 -23.71
C GLU A 565 -17.66 -2.54 -24.03
N ASN A 566 -17.10 -3.42 -23.20
CA ASN A 566 -16.91 -4.84 -23.48
C ASN A 566 -17.78 -5.82 -22.67
N GLY A 567 -18.75 -5.35 -21.87
CA GLY A 567 -19.76 -6.27 -21.32
C GLY A 567 -19.25 -7.24 -20.24
N GLY A 568 -18.27 -6.83 -19.42
CA GLY A 568 -17.77 -7.65 -18.30
C GLY A 568 -18.57 -7.45 -17.00
N CYS A 569 -18.83 -8.56 -16.29
CA CYS A 569 -19.50 -8.62 -14.99
C CYS A 569 -18.55 -8.21 -13.85
N THR A 570 -18.91 -7.24 -13.00
CA THR A 570 -18.12 -6.93 -11.79
C THR A 570 -18.24 -8.04 -10.73
N PRO A 571 -17.19 -8.31 -9.93
CA PRO A 571 -17.26 -9.26 -8.82
C PRO A 571 -18.35 -8.84 -7.81
N GLN A 572 -19.22 -9.77 -7.40
CA GLN A 572 -20.25 -9.48 -6.40
C GLN A 572 -19.66 -9.15 -5.02
N ALA A 573 -18.38 -9.46 -4.79
CA ALA A 573 -17.62 -9.01 -3.62
C ALA A 573 -17.62 -7.48 -3.44
N GLN A 574 -17.90 -6.71 -4.48
CA GLN A 574 -18.04 -5.26 -4.37
C GLN A 574 -19.33 -4.84 -3.62
N ASN A 575 -20.31 -5.73 -3.42
CA ASN A 575 -21.53 -5.39 -2.68
C ASN A 575 -21.31 -5.27 -1.15
N TYR A 576 -20.12 -5.61 -0.62
CA TYR A 576 -19.76 -5.23 0.75
C TYR A 576 -19.63 -3.71 0.93
N PHE A 577 -19.21 -2.95 -0.10
CA PHE A 577 -19.25 -1.49 -0.07
C PHE A 577 -20.69 -0.97 0.04
N LEU A 578 -21.62 -1.66 -0.64
CA LEU A 578 -23.03 -1.32 -0.62
C LEU A 578 -23.61 -1.50 0.80
N ALA A 579 -23.34 -2.65 1.42
CA ALA A 579 -23.76 -2.95 2.79
C ALA A 579 -23.16 -1.96 3.81
N ASP A 580 -21.86 -1.65 3.71
CA ASP A 580 -21.20 -0.68 4.59
C ASP A 580 -21.76 0.73 4.41
N GLY A 581 -21.96 1.19 3.17
CA GLY A 581 -22.55 2.50 2.90
C GLY A 581 -23.92 2.64 3.54
N LEU A 582 -24.80 1.65 3.35
CA LEU A 582 -26.13 1.64 3.97
C LEU A 582 -26.07 1.54 5.51
N ALA A 583 -25.10 0.81 6.07
CA ALA A 583 -24.86 0.80 7.51
C ALA A 583 -24.57 2.22 8.05
N TRP A 584 -23.74 3.00 7.35
CA TRP A 584 -23.48 4.40 7.68
C TRP A 584 -24.74 5.26 7.56
N GLY A 585 -25.53 5.09 6.50
CA GLY A 585 -26.83 5.76 6.36
C GLY A 585 -27.77 5.46 7.54
N LEU A 586 -27.87 4.20 7.95
CA LEU A 586 -28.69 3.75 9.08
C LEU A 586 -28.22 4.32 10.43
N ILE A 587 -26.91 4.49 10.62
CA ILE A 587 -26.34 5.10 11.83
C ILE A 587 -26.74 6.57 11.96
N TYR A 588 -26.79 7.29 10.83
CA TYR A 588 -27.03 8.75 10.81
C TYR A 588 -28.45 9.16 10.49
N ASP A 589 -29.33 8.22 10.18
CA ASP A 589 -30.76 8.48 10.02
C ASP A 589 -31.49 8.44 11.38
N ASP A 590 -32.21 9.50 11.73
CA ASP A 590 -32.94 9.62 13.01
C ASP A 590 -34.43 9.25 12.82
N GLY A 591 -34.67 7.98 12.48
CA GLY A 591 -36.03 7.43 12.37
C GLY A 591 -36.75 7.71 11.04
N GLY A 592 -36.00 7.78 9.94
CA GLY A 592 -36.53 7.91 8.58
C GLY A 592 -37.46 6.76 8.19
N ALA A 593 -38.35 7.02 7.23
CA ALA A 593 -39.35 6.05 6.78
C ALA A 593 -38.72 4.84 6.04
N ASP A 594 -37.51 5.01 5.50
CA ASP A 594 -36.85 4.02 4.64
C ASP A 594 -35.82 3.13 5.36
N ARG A 595 -35.69 3.23 6.69
CA ARG A 595 -34.73 2.41 7.47
C ARG A 595 -34.87 0.92 7.21
N THR A 596 -36.09 0.40 7.33
CA THR A 596 -36.35 -1.03 7.12
C THR A 596 -36.02 -1.45 5.69
N LEU A 597 -36.19 -0.55 4.72
CA LEU A 597 -35.75 -0.81 3.35
C LEU A 597 -34.22 -0.92 3.30
N TRP A 598 -33.50 0.06 3.82
CA TRP A 598 -32.03 0.06 3.76
C TRP A 598 -31.41 -1.13 4.49
N GLU A 599 -31.97 -1.54 5.63
CA GLU A 599 -31.56 -2.76 6.34
C GLU A 599 -31.74 -4.01 5.47
N ASN A 600 -32.90 -4.15 4.80
CA ASN A 600 -33.17 -5.29 3.92
C ASN A 600 -32.24 -5.29 2.70
N VAL A 601 -31.98 -4.13 2.11
CA VAL A 601 -31.06 -4.00 0.96
C VAL A 601 -29.63 -4.35 1.38
N ALA A 602 -29.16 -3.83 2.51
CA ALA A 602 -27.82 -4.13 3.02
C ALA A 602 -27.64 -5.63 3.32
N ALA A 603 -28.65 -6.26 3.94
CA ALA A 603 -28.64 -7.70 4.19
C ALA A 603 -28.64 -8.53 2.90
N ASP A 604 -29.45 -8.16 1.90
CA ASP A 604 -29.48 -8.85 0.60
C ASP A 604 -28.15 -8.68 -0.16
N ALA A 605 -27.58 -7.48 -0.13
CA ALA A 605 -26.27 -7.18 -0.73
C ALA A 605 -25.13 -7.99 -0.08
N TRP A 606 -25.17 -8.10 1.25
CA TRP A 606 -24.27 -8.96 2.01
C TRP A 606 -24.39 -10.43 1.57
N GLN A 607 -25.61 -10.97 1.59
CA GLN A 607 -25.86 -12.38 1.29
C GLN A 607 -25.41 -12.75 -0.13
N LYS A 608 -25.70 -11.90 -1.13
CA LYS A 608 -25.23 -12.12 -2.51
C LYS A 608 -23.70 -12.14 -2.60
N SER A 609 -23.01 -11.27 -1.85
CA SER A 609 -21.54 -11.25 -1.82
C SER A 609 -20.93 -12.53 -1.25
N GLU A 610 -21.61 -13.19 -0.30
CA GLU A 610 -21.17 -14.45 0.27
C GLU A 610 -21.38 -15.63 -0.68
N ASP A 611 -22.50 -15.62 -1.41
CA ASP A 611 -22.90 -16.73 -2.27
C ASP A 611 -22.05 -16.83 -3.55
N GLU A 612 -21.71 -15.71 -4.17
CA GLU A 612 -21.00 -15.68 -5.46
C GLU A 612 -20.02 -14.49 -5.59
N PRO A 613 -18.92 -14.43 -4.82
CA PRO A 613 -18.02 -13.26 -4.76
C PRO A 613 -17.44 -12.83 -6.12
N TRP A 614 -17.31 -13.75 -7.09
CA TRP A 614 -16.88 -13.50 -8.48
C TRP A 614 -17.95 -13.83 -9.53
N GLY A 615 -19.16 -14.13 -9.09
CA GLY A 615 -20.22 -14.70 -9.93
C GLY A 615 -20.31 -16.24 -9.88
N PRO A 616 -21.21 -16.82 -10.67
CA PRO A 616 -21.53 -18.25 -10.62
C PRO A 616 -20.32 -19.14 -10.92
N GLY A 617 -20.04 -20.10 -10.05
CA GLY A 617 -19.06 -21.17 -10.29
C GLY A 617 -17.69 -21.02 -9.63
N TYR A 618 -17.43 -19.92 -8.92
CA TYR A 618 -16.23 -19.78 -8.09
C TYR A 618 -16.40 -20.47 -6.72
N ALA A 619 -15.33 -21.07 -6.22
CA ALA A 619 -15.38 -21.79 -4.95
C ALA A 619 -15.37 -20.80 -3.76
N LYS A 620 -16.25 -21.04 -2.78
CA LYS A 620 -16.26 -20.27 -1.53
C LYS A 620 -14.93 -20.41 -0.78
N ASN A 621 -14.53 -19.36 -0.07
CA ASN A 621 -13.32 -19.30 0.77
C ASN A 621 -12.03 -19.61 0.00
N THR A 622 -11.94 -19.13 -1.24
CA THR A 622 -10.73 -19.22 -2.08
C THR A 622 -10.17 -17.85 -2.38
N PHE A 623 -8.91 -17.82 -2.83
CA PHE A 623 -8.25 -16.60 -3.25
C PHE A 623 -8.90 -16.04 -4.54
N LEU A 624 -9.48 -14.84 -4.44
CA LEU A 624 -9.79 -13.83 -5.48
C LEU A 624 -8.52 -13.26 -6.18
N THR A 625 -8.58 -12.16 -6.93
CA THR A 625 -7.35 -11.47 -7.40
C THR A 625 -6.76 -10.60 -6.30
N ALA A 626 -5.47 -10.24 -6.33
CA ALA A 626 -4.86 -9.42 -5.26
C ALA A 626 -5.67 -8.13 -4.99
N LYS A 627 -5.91 -7.34 -6.04
CA LYS A 627 -6.74 -6.13 -6.01
C LYS A 627 -8.12 -6.38 -5.40
N THR A 628 -8.81 -7.42 -5.87
CA THR A 628 -10.17 -7.73 -5.42
C THR A 628 -10.21 -8.18 -3.95
N HIS A 629 -9.20 -8.89 -3.47
CA HIS A 629 -9.12 -9.21 -2.04
C HIS A 629 -9.01 -7.99 -1.18
N PHE A 630 -8.14 -7.05 -1.54
CA PHE A 630 -7.96 -5.87 -0.72
C PHE A 630 -9.23 -5.01 -0.72
N MET A 631 -9.91 -4.89 -1.87
CA MET A 631 -11.24 -4.30 -1.92
C MET A 631 -12.25 -5.08 -1.03
N HIS A 632 -12.25 -6.41 -1.05
CA HIS A 632 -13.15 -7.23 -0.23
C HIS A 632 -12.87 -7.06 1.27
N ALA A 633 -11.62 -7.23 1.68
CA ALA A 633 -11.18 -7.22 3.07
C ALA A 633 -11.20 -5.81 3.71
N ASN A 634 -11.33 -4.73 2.93
CA ASN A 634 -11.53 -3.38 3.47
C ASN A 634 -12.99 -3.11 3.88
N ASN A 635 -13.94 -3.93 3.43
CA ASN A 635 -15.37 -3.61 3.51
C ASN A 635 -16.19 -4.71 4.15
N GLY A 636 -17.44 -4.40 4.44
CA GLY A 636 -18.36 -5.21 5.20
C GLY A 636 -18.17 -5.09 6.72
N VAL A 637 -17.13 -4.38 7.17
CA VAL A 637 -16.77 -4.29 8.58
C VAL A 637 -17.72 -3.37 9.36
N ALA A 638 -18.29 -2.34 8.71
CA ALA A 638 -19.27 -1.45 9.31
C ALA A 638 -20.63 -2.14 9.40
N TRP A 639 -21.02 -2.91 8.38
CA TRP A 639 -22.22 -3.74 8.41
C TRP A 639 -22.15 -4.82 9.48
N ILE A 640 -21.03 -5.54 9.60
CA ILE A 640 -20.82 -6.51 10.69
C ILE A 640 -21.07 -5.84 12.05
N ARG A 641 -20.49 -4.65 12.26
CA ARG A 641 -20.64 -3.92 13.51
C ARG A 641 -22.10 -3.53 13.76
N TYR A 642 -22.78 -3.00 12.74
CA TYR A 642 -24.19 -2.65 12.82
C TYR A 642 -25.07 -3.85 13.22
N VAL A 643 -24.90 -4.99 12.56
CA VAL A 643 -25.62 -6.24 12.85
C VAL A 643 -25.40 -6.69 14.30
N VAL A 644 -24.15 -6.66 14.78
CA VAL A 644 -23.79 -7.07 16.14
C VAL A 644 -24.41 -6.12 17.17
N GLU A 645 -24.33 -4.81 16.97
CA GLU A 645 -24.87 -3.81 17.91
C GLU A 645 -26.39 -3.84 18.00
N HIS A 646 -27.08 -4.15 16.90
CA HIS A 646 -28.54 -4.15 16.82
C HIS A 646 -29.18 -5.54 16.97
N GLY A 647 -28.36 -6.59 17.12
CA GLY A 647 -28.85 -7.97 17.31
C GLY A 647 -29.68 -8.49 16.14
N LEU A 648 -29.35 -8.07 14.91
CA LEU A 648 -30.05 -8.50 13.70
C LEU A 648 -29.73 -9.97 13.38
N ALA A 649 -30.71 -10.68 12.82
CA ALA A 649 -30.44 -11.99 12.23
C ALA A 649 -29.62 -11.80 10.95
N ARG A 650 -28.63 -12.67 10.75
CA ARG A 650 -27.78 -12.67 9.55
C ARG A 650 -28.61 -12.79 8.28
#